data_AF-A0A920E0P7-F1
#
_entry.id   AF-A0A920E0P7-F1
#
_cell.length_a   1.000
_cell.length_b   1.000
_cell.length_c   1.000
_cell.angle_alpha   90.00
_cell.angle_beta   90.00
_cell.angle_gamma   90.00
#
_symmetry.space_group_name_H-M   'P 1'
#
loop_
_entity.id
_entity.type
_entity.pdbx_description
1 polymer ?
#
loop_
_entity_poly.entity_id
_entity_poly.type
_entity_poly.pdbx_seq_one_letter_code
_entity_poly.pdbx_strand_id
1 'polypeptide(L)'
;MKQRWRFWASVALIWVLSTLVDRLWWTLQTGVPAWDQADYLNSAMDHGRALGLLPGGGWQGWQALLDLSPKIPPLASLVNGSVMALSGDAPEQAAWSLSLWHGLLLVVMAGWGRRLQGDGLALIACLLAALTPAFLDLRTDYVLEMALVASCSLAIWRLGVWCDPKSGGRWGQAWGCTLAAIAAVLVKQSALLVLVPAGLWAAGIALRRGGPWLRQALLLPLLTAVLIGPWLRHNWITSLGGTNRAVFESAAREGDPGVLSLASWLWYPRLLPEQLGPVLLVVGLSGLLLWCWQRRQPSSDHAWSWRWLLINLVAAWVLTTLSPNKGDRYIAPLLPSLLLLLARGWWQWGHWFEARRSRLVWPLFGAGLLACVPAGWAHQLHRFEDRPRGPVEALVEAAGGADPSTPPATLIVVPSTSDLNQHNVSFYGRRHGGQTVGRQLGGSRQDREPVLARTEWVVLAEGNQGSVRKAARKLDQAVRSSGVFEPVHQFERPKGGSYSLWRRRATHPIAGPSFAQRFPDLAAGLAAGPVGLDPVFAAVGQEHMLDGHFSYREPVRSEALAALAQDPDAVQPRWTLALLAVLGNRPSQASEQFEVLQRLLPDNPWPAAYRSVVNLAGWNPWQAAAAADGASVSNPVLAALGDLSGVLSGAVWRIPAAITSVPAAVTAVEEALEPASNQDQDQEQASS
;
A
#
# COMPACT_ATOMS: atom_id res chain seq x y z
N MET A 1 -8.67 21.81 -37.46
CA MET A 1 -7.61 22.06 -36.45
C MET A 1 -8.06 23.00 -35.33
N LYS A 2 -8.63 24.19 -35.62
CA LYS A 2 -9.07 25.17 -34.61
C LYS A 2 -10.03 24.63 -33.53
N GLN A 3 -11.00 23.78 -33.91
CA GLN A 3 -11.98 23.21 -32.96
C GLN A 3 -11.37 22.19 -31.99
N ARG A 4 -10.38 21.38 -32.43
CA ARG A 4 -9.69 20.42 -31.57
C ARG A 4 -8.84 21.11 -30.50
N TRP A 5 -8.17 22.20 -30.87
CA TRP A 5 -7.37 22.98 -29.93
C TRP A 5 -8.26 23.65 -28.86
N ARG A 6 -9.38 24.25 -29.28
CA ARG A 6 -10.37 24.83 -28.34
C ARG A 6 -10.86 23.81 -27.31
N PHE A 7 -11.20 22.59 -27.75
CA PHE A 7 -11.65 21.54 -26.85
C PHE A 7 -10.60 21.20 -25.78
N TRP A 8 -9.36 20.92 -26.18
CA TRP A 8 -8.31 20.57 -25.22
C TRP A 8 -7.89 21.76 -24.35
N ALA A 9 -7.97 22.98 -24.88
CA ALA A 9 -7.81 24.20 -24.08
C ALA A 9 -8.89 24.32 -23.00
N SER A 10 -10.14 23.94 -23.28
CA SER A 10 -11.20 23.88 -22.26
C SER A 10 -10.92 22.82 -21.19
N VAL A 11 -10.45 21.63 -21.57
CA VAL A 11 -10.06 20.60 -20.58
C VAL A 11 -8.89 21.08 -19.72
N ALA A 12 -7.87 21.71 -20.34
CA ALA A 12 -6.75 22.31 -19.62
C ALA A 12 -7.21 23.44 -18.68
N LEU A 13 -8.17 24.27 -19.11
CA LEU A 13 -8.74 25.32 -18.26
C LEU A 13 -9.46 24.72 -17.04
N ILE A 14 -10.25 23.66 -17.22
CA ILE A 14 -10.90 22.95 -16.09
C ILE A 14 -9.84 22.45 -15.11
N TRP A 15 -8.76 21.86 -15.63
CA TRP A 15 -7.65 21.38 -14.79
C TRP A 15 -6.93 22.50 -14.04
N VAL A 16 -6.64 23.63 -14.71
CA VAL A 16 -5.98 24.79 -14.10
C VAL A 16 -6.87 25.40 -13.02
N LEU A 17 -8.16 25.63 -13.29
CA LEU A 17 -9.09 26.17 -12.30
C LEU A 17 -9.25 25.24 -11.10
N SER A 18 -9.39 23.93 -11.35
CA SER A 18 -9.40 22.90 -10.30
C SER A 18 -8.15 22.97 -9.44
N THR A 19 -6.98 23.02 -10.08
CA THR A 19 -5.69 23.08 -9.40
C THR A 19 -5.55 24.37 -8.59
N LEU A 20 -5.99 25.52 -9.10
CA LEU A 20 -5.96 26.79 -8.36
C LEU A 20 -6.82 26.73 -7.09
N VAL A 21 -8.02 26.14 -7.18
CA VAL A 21 -8.88 25.92 -6.00
C VAL A 21 -8.20 24.98 -5.01
N ASP A 22 -7.58 23.89 -5.48
CA ASP A 22 -6.84 22.97 -4.63
C ASP A 22 -5.64 23.65 -3.96
N ARG A 23 -4.91 24.50 -4.70
CA ARG A 23 -3.76 25.24 -4.15
C ARG A 23 -4.22 26.19 -3.05
N LEU A 24 -5.29 26.94 -3.29
CA LEU A 24 -5.88 27.78 -2.25
C LEU A 24 -6.29 26.93 -1.03
N TRP A 25 -6.90 25.77 -1.28
CA TRP A 25 -7.28 24.86 -0.20
C TRP A 25 -6.08 24.41 0.65
N TRP A 26 -5.02 23.93 0.00
CA TRP A 26 -3.80 23.47 0.66
C TRP A 26 -3.04 24.59 1.37
N THR A 27 -3.10 25.83 0.88
CA THR A 27 -2.48 26.98 1.57
C THR A 27 -3.26 27.45 2.79
N LEU A 28 -4.58 27.24 2.81
CA LEU A 28 -5.43 27.66 3.92
C LEU A 28 -5.55 26.58 5.01
N GLN A 29 -5.27 25.32 4.69
CA GLN A 29 -5.39 24.23 5.65
C GLN A 29 -4.20 24.24 6.62
N THR A 30 -4.47 24.04 7.91
CA THR A 30 -3.45 23.99 8.97
C THR A 30 -3.27 22.58 9.55
N GLY A 31 -3.78 21.56 8.85
CA GLY A 31 -3.75 20.18 9.29
C GLY A 31 -2.44 19.47 8.97
N VAL A 32 -2.13 18.44 9.77
CA VAL A 32 -1.01 17.52 9.55
C VAL A 32 -1.49 16.22 8.87
N PRO A 33 -0.65 15.57 8.06
CA PRO A 33 -0.98 14.28 7.48
C PRO A 33 -1.06 13.19 8.56
N ALA A 34 -2.09 12.34 8.50
CA ALA A 34 -2.33 11.26 9.47
C ALA A 34 -2.19 9.88 8.83
N TRP A 35 -1.61 8.92 9.57
CA TRP A 35 -1.45 7.50 9.19
C TRP A 35 -1.10 7.31 7.70
N ASP A 36 -2.02 6.78 6.89
CA ASP A 36 -1.87 6.54 5.45
C ASP A 36 -1.30 7.74 4.70
N GLN A 37 -1.77 8.97 4.99
CA GLN A 37 -1.27 10.16 4.31
C GLN A 37 0.23 10.34 4.55
N ALA A 38 0.65 10.20 5.81
CA ALA A 38 2.04 10.31 6.18
C ALA A 38 2.86 9.11 5.67
N ASP A 39 2.29 7.91 5.65
CA ASP A 39 2.95 6.71 5.12
C ASP A 39 3.23 6.80 3.61
N TYR A 40 2.28 7.32 2.83
CA TYR A 40 2.46 7.55 1.40
C TYR A 40 3.41 8.73 1.11
N LEU A 41 3.39 9.78 1.93
CA LEU A 41 4.39 10.85 1.86
C LEU A 41 5.80 10.33 2.16
N ASN A 42 5.93 9.49 3.20
CA ASN A 42 7.16 8.80 3.55
C ASN A 42 7.67 7.95 2.38
N SER A 43 6.80 7.14 1.78
CA SER A 43 7.15 6.31 0.63
C SER A 43 7.60 7.14 -0.58
N ALA A 44 6.91 8.24 -0.89
CA ALA A 44 7.30 9.15 -1.96
C ALA A 44 8.68 9.79 -1.70
N MET A 45 8.94 10.23 -0.46
CA MET A 45 10.23 10.77 -0.05
C MET A 45 11.35 9.74 -0.19
N ASP A 46 11.13 8.51 0.26
CA ASP A 46 12.11 7.41 0.17
C ASP A 46 12.49 7.11 -1.29
N HIS A 47 11.50 7.08 -2.18
CA HIS A 47 11.75 6.85 -3.61
C HIS A 47 12.44 8.05 -4.27
N GLY A 48 12.04 9.29 -3.94
CA GLY A 48 12.73 10.49 -4.44
C GLY A 48 14.20 10.55 -4.00
N ARG A 49 14.48 10.17 -2.74
CA ARG A 49 15.85 10.04 -2.20
C ARG A 49 16.65 8.94 -2.87
N ALA A 50 16.06 7.76 -3.08
CA ALA A 50 16.74 6.65 -3.76
C ALA A 50 17.08 6.95 -5.23
N LEU A 51 16.31 7.82 -5.88
CA LEU A 51 16.64 8.35 -7.22
C LEU A 51 17.69 9.47 -7.19
N GLY A 52 18.13 9.91 -6.02
CA GLY A 52 19.03 11.06 -5.84
C GLY A 52 18.38 12.41 -6.17
N LEU A 53 17.04 12.47 -6.19
CA LEU A 53 16.29 13.69 -6.52
C LEU A 53 15.98 14.55 -5.28
N LEU A 54 16.01 13.96 -4.09
CA LEU A 54 15.75 14.65 -2.82
C LEU A 54 16.97 14.61 -1.89
N PRO A 55 17.14 15.62 -1.01
CA PRO A 55 18.22 15.64 -0.02
C PRO A 55 18.21 14.43 0.92
N GLY A 56 19.40 14.05 1.39
CA GLY A 56 19.58 12.89 2.28
C GLY A 56 19.53 11.54 1.57
N GLY A 57 19.67 11.51 0.24
CA GLY A 57 19.62 10.31 -0.57
C GLY A 57 20.60 10.30 -1.74
N GLY A 58 20.73 9.13 -2.38
CA GLY A 58 21.53 8.91 -3.57
C GLY A 58 21.18 7.57 -4.22
N TRP A 59 21.58 7.39 -5.48
CA TRP A 59 21.37 6.13 -6.18
C TRP A 59 22.22 5.00 -5.58
N GLN A 60 21.55 4.01 -4.97
CA GLN A 60 22.17 2.84 -4.36
C GLN A 60 21.97 1.55 -5.18
N GLY A 61 21.42 1.66 -6.39
CA GLY A 61 21.15 0.53 -7.26
C GLY A 61 19.70 0.04 -7.21
N TRP A 62 19.35 -0.80 -8.18
CA TRP A 62 17.99 -1.34 -8.33
C TRP A 62 17.52 -2.16 -7.14
N GLN A 63 18.43 -2.90 -6.51
CA GLN A 63 18.07 -3.75 -5.38
C GLN A 63 17.62 -2.92 -4.17
N ALA A 64 18.33 -1.83 -3.86
CA ALA A 64 17.94 -0.89 -2.81
C ALA A 64 16.59 -0.23 -3.11
N LEU A 65 16.30 0.09 -4.37
CA LEU A 65 14.99 0.61 -4.77
C LEU A 65 13.86 -0.40 -4.53
N LEU A 66 14.12 -1.69 -4.81
CA LEU A 66 13.13 -2.76 -4.58
C LEU A 66 12.84 -3.00 -3.10
N ASP A 67 13.81 -2.75 -2.21
CA ASP A 67 13.67 -2.89 -0.76
C ASP A 67 12.69 -1.85 -0.16
N LEU A 68 12.51 -0.68 -0.81
CA LEU A 68 11.71 0.44 -0.26
C LEU A 68 10.20 0.20 -0.27
N SER A 69 9.71 -0.67 -1.15
CA SER A 69 8.26 -0.83 -1.39
C SER A 69 7.80 -2.27 -1.19
N PRO A 70 7.91 -2.82 0.03
CA PRO A 70 7.68 -4.25 0.27
C PRO A 70 6.21 -4.67 0.16
N LYS A 71 5.26 -3.76 0.31
CA LYS A 71 3.82 -4.08 0.36
C LYS A 71 3.00 -3.50 -0.78
N ILE A 72 3.45 -2.38 -1.36
CA ILE A 72 2.73 -1.63 -2.38
C ILE A 72 3.66 -1.47 -3.58
N PRO A 73 3.19 -1.64 -4.82
CA PRO A 73 4.01 -1.39 -6.00
C PRO A 73 4.48 0.08 -6.11
N PRO A 74 5.65 0.37 -6.70
CA PRO A 74 6.36 1.62 -6.47
C PRO A 74 6.01 2.79 -7.41
N LEU A 75 5.17 2.61 -8.45
CA LEU A 75 5.03 3.64 -9.50
C LEU A 75 4.47 4.97 -8.96
N ALA A 76 3.47 4.91 -8.07
CA ALA A 76 2.92 6.12 -7.49
C ALA A 76 3.97 6.84 -6.62
N SER A 77 4.72 6.11 -5.80
CA SER A 77 5.79 6.68 -4.97
C SER A 77 6.93 7.26 -5.81
N LEU A 78 7.32 6.60 -6.91
CA LEU A 78 8.33 7.11 -7.86
C LEU A 78 7.89 8.42 -8.52
N VAL A 79 6.66 8.47 -9.03
CA VAL A 79 6.10 9.69 -9.66
C VAL A 79 5.99 10.80 -8.62
N ASN A 80 5.43 10.50 -7.45
CA ASN A 80 5.20 11.49 -6.40
C ASN A 80 6.52 12.03 -5.82
N GLY A 81 7.53 11.17 -5.60
CA GLY A 81 8.87 11.58 -5.17
C GLY A 81 9.59 12.45 -6.21
N SER A 82 9.38 12.15 -7.50
CA SER A 82 9.90 12.99 -8.58
C SER A 82 9.22 14.37 -8.63
N VAL A 83 7.92 14.43 -8.32
CA VAL A 83 7.19 15.71 -8.20
C VAL A 83 7.68 16.49 -6.98
N MET A 84 7.87 15.84 -5.83
CA MET A 84 8.45 16.46 -4.63
C MET A 84 9.81 17.11 -4.91
N ALA A 85 10.64 16.52 -5.76
CA ALA A 85 11.93 17.11 -6.13
C ALA A 85 11.80 18.45 -6.87
N LEU A 86 10.66 18.69 -7.55
CA LEU A 86 10.38 19.93 -8.26
C LEU A 86 9.59 20.93 -7.40
N SER A 87 8.65 20.45 -6.58
CA SER A 87 7.73 21.29 -5.81
C SER A 87 8.17 21.54 -4.37
N GLY A 88 9.02 20.68 -3.81
CA GLY A 88 9.35 20.57 -2.39
C GLY A 88 8.60 19.46 -1.66
N ASP A 89 9.03 19.16 -0.43
CA ASP A 89 8.62 18.01 0.38
C ASP A 89 7.60 18.32 1.48
N ALA A 90 7.15 19.58 1.62
CA ALA A 90 6.05 19.93 2.50
C ALA A 90 4.72 19.31 1.99
N PRO A 91 3.73 19.00 2.84
CA PRO A 91 2.47 18.36 2.41
C PRO A 91 1.77 19.08 1.25
N GLU A 92 1.65 20.40 1.32
CA GLU A 92 1.04 21.25 0.31
C GLU A 92 1.84 21.25 -1.00
N GLN A 93 3.16 21.17 -0.93
CA GLN A 93 4.06 21.09 -2.08
C GLN A 93 3.97 19.71 -2.73
N ALA A 94 4.12 18.63 -1.95
CA ALA A 94 3.97 17.27 -2.41
C ALA A 94 2.63 17.03 -3.12
N ALA A 95 1.55 17.67 -2.65
CA ALA A 95 0.21 17.57 -3.23
C ALA A 95 0.09 18.04 -4.69
N TRP A 96 1.11 18.68 -5.28
CA TRP A 96 1.18 18.89 -6.73
C TRP A 96 1.09 17.57 -7.52
N SER A 97 1.54 16.47 -6.94
CA SER A 97 1.39 15.13 -7.52
C SER A 97 -0.09 14.75 -7.71
N LEU A 98 -0.97 15.11 -6.76
CA LEU A 98 -2.41 14.87 -6.87
C LEU A 98 -3.02 15.67 -8.03
N SER A 99 -2.57 16.92 -8.22
CA SER A 99 -2.97 17.74 -9.36
C SER A 99 -2.52 17.14 -10.70
N LEU A 100 -1.31 16.56 -10.76
CA LEU A 100 -0.83 15.84 -11.94
C LEU A 100 -1.73 14.62 -12.26
N TRP A 101 -2.04 13.79 -11.25
CA TRP A 101 -2.91 12.63 -11.42
C TRP A 101 -4.35 13.02 -11.81
N HIS A 102 -4.87 14.12 -11.26
CA HIS A 102 -6.17 14.66 -11.66
C HIS A 102 -6.16 15.17 -13.11
N GLY A 103 -5.07 15.79 -13.56
CA GLY A 103 -4.89 16.18 -14.96
C GLY A 103 -4.95 14.97 -15.90
N LEU A 104 -4.27 13.87 -15.53
CA LEU A 104 -4.38 12.61 -16.26
C LEU A 104 -5.83 12.09 -16.29
N LEU A 105 -6.52 12.10 -15.14
CA LEU A 105 -7.92 11.69 -15.06
C LEU A 105 -8.81 12.51 -16.00
N LEU A 106 -8.67 13.84 -16.05
CA LEU A 106 -9.46 14.69 -16.94
C LEU A 106 -9.18 14.39 -18.42
N VAL A 107 -7.93 14.13 -18.80
CA VAL A 107 -7.58 13.69 -20.16
C VAL A 107 -8.26 12.36 -20.50
N VAL A 108 -8.29 11.43 -19.54
CA VAL A 108 -8.95 10.13 -19.70
C VAL A 108 -10.47 10.28 -19.82
N MET A 109 -11.09 11.10 -18.97
CA MET A 109 -12.53 11.40 -19.01
C MET A 109 -12.91 12.07 -20.34
N ALA A 110 -12.10 13.00 -20.82
CA ALA A 110 -12.27 13.62 -22.13
C ALA A 110 -12.19 12.58 -23.26
N GLY A 111 -11.19 11.68 -23.20
CA GLY A 111 -11.01 10.59 -24.16
C GLY A 111 -12.19 9.61 -24.19
N TRP A 112 -12.71 9.26 -23.01
CA TRP A 112 -13.92 8.46 -22.85
C TRP A 112 -15.15 9.15 -23.45
N GLY A 113 -15.47 10.36 -23.00
CA GLY A 113 -16.68 11.07 -23.41
C GLY A 113 -16.73 11.35 -24.91
N ARG A 114 -15.58 11.71 -25.52
CA ARG A 114 -15.46 11.93 -26.97
C ARG A 114 -15.77 10.66 -27.75
N ARG A 115 -15.39 9.50 -27.22
CA ARG A 115 -15.64 8.20 -27.84
C ARG A 115 -17.07 7.72 -27.62
N LEU A 116 -17.65 7.97 -26.45
CA LEU A 116 -19.00 7.52 -26.10
C LEU A 116 -20.08 8.25 -26.89
N GLN A 117 -19.94 9.57 -27.08
CA GLN A 117 -20.93 10.39 -27.78
C GLN A 117 -20.32 11.58 -28.54
N GLY A 118 -19.31 12.25 -27.96
CA GLY A 118 -18.67 13.39 -28.60
C GLY A 118 -18.11 14.43 -27.63
N ASP A 119 -17.67 15.57 -28.18
CA ASP A 119 -16.97 16.63 -27.44
C ASP A 119 -17.85 17.26 -26.34
N GLY A 120 -19.18 17.32 -26.55
CA GLY A 120 -20.13 17.83 -25.56
C GLY A 120 -20.19 16.97 -24.30
N LEU A 121 -20.47 15.66 -24.45
CA LEU A 121 -20.46 14.70 -23.34
C LEU A 121 -19.11 14.71 -22.61
N ALA A 122 -18.00 14.81 -23.36
CA ALA A 122 -16.65 14.84 -22.79
C ALA A 122 -16.42 16.04 -21.87
N LEU A 123 -16.85 17.24 -22.27
CA LEU A 123 -16.74 18.43 -21.43
C LEU A 123 -17.63 18.34 -20.19
N ILE A 124 -18.87 17.82 -20.32
CA ILE A 124 -19.74 17.57 -19.16
C ILE A 124 -19.04 16.60 -18.21
N ALA A 125 -18.53 15.48 -18.70
CA ALA A 125 -17.85 14.48 -17.87
C ALA A 125 -16.62 15.07 -17.14
N CYS A 126 -15.84 15.95 -17.79
CA CYS A 126 -14.71 16.63 -17.16
C CYS A 126 -15.16 17.64 -16.09
N LEU A 127 -16.22 18.42 -16.36
CA LEU A 127 -16.78 19.37 -15.40
C LEU A 127 -17.35 18.65 -14.18
N LEU A 128 -18.12 17.58 -14.40
CA LEU A 128 -18.65 16.77 -13.32
C LEU A 128 -17.54 16.13 -12.50
N ALA A 129 -16.51 15.56 -13.14
CA ALA A 129 -15.33 15.03 -12.44
C ALA A 129 -14.62 16.10 -11.58
N ALA A 130 -14.48 17.33 -12.09
CA ALA A 130 -13.86 18.42 -11.34
C ALA A 130 -14.69 18.91 -10.13
N LEU A 131 -16.01 18.69 -10.14
CA LEU A 131 -16.95 19.16 -9.10
C LEU A 131 -17.39 18.07 -8.12
N THR A 132 -17.15 16.81 -8.45
CA THR A 132 -17.61 15.65 -7.66
C THR A 132 -16.94 15.65 -6.27
N PRO A 133 -17.70 15.57 -5.15
CA PRO A 133 -17.15 15.60 -3.79
C PRO A 133 -16.00 14.60 -3.57
N ALA A 134 -16.18 13.34 -3.95
CA ALA A 134 -15.14 12.32 -3.76
C ALA A 134 -13.84 12.64 -4.50
N PHE A 135 -13.88 13.29 -5.68
CA PHE A 135 -12.66 13.67 -6.38
C PHE A 135 -12.03 14.94 -5.83
N LEU A 136 -12.83 15.88 -5.31
CA LEU A 136 -12.31 17.00 -4.52
C LEU A 136 -11.55 16.45 -3.32
N ASP A 137 -12.10 15.46 -2.61
CA ASP A 137 -11.40 14.84 -1.49
C ASP A 137 -10.09 14.20 -1.87
N LEU A 138 -10.06 13.44 -2.95
CA LEU A 138 -8.83 12.82 -3.44
C LEU A 138 -7.80 13.82 -3.99
N ARG A 139 -8.21 15.06 -4.32
CA ARG A 139 -7.30 16.16 -4.72
C ARG A 139 -6.74 16.92 -3.51
N THR A 140 -7.45 16.86 -2.38
CA THR A 140 -7.10 17.53 -1.11
C THR A 140 -6.72 16.54 0.00
N ASP A 141 -6.49 15.27 -0.35
CA ASP A 141 -6.05 14.20 0.54
C ASP A 141 -4.89 13.44 -0.09
N TYR A 142 -3.74 13.40 0.60
CA TYR A 142 -2.52 12.80 0.06
C TYR A 142 -2.57 11.28 0.18
N VAL A 143 -3.30 10.65 -0.72
CA VAL A 143 -3.48 9.20 -0.78
C VAL A 143 -3.31 8.69 -2.21
N LEU A 144 -3.09 7.37 -2.37
CA LEU A 144 -2.78 6.78 -3.68
C LEU A 144 -4.01 6.63 -4.58
N GLU A 145 -5.21 6.83 -4.04
CA GLU A 145 -6.48 6.61 -4.76
C GLU A 145 -6.63 7.52 -5.98
N MET A 146 -6.18 8.78 -5.95
CA MET A 146 -6.23 9.65 -7.14
C MET A 146 -5.42 9.07 -8.31
N ALA A 147 -4.21 8.57 -8.04
CA ALA A 147 -3.39 7.88 -9.03
C ALA A 147 -4.05 6.58 -9.53
N LEU A 148 -4.66 5.83 -8.61
CA LEU A 148 -5.37 4.58 -8.93
C LEU A 148 -6.59 4.83 -9.83
N VAL A 149 -7.41 5.83 -9.51
CA VAL A 149 -8.59 6.22 -10.29
C VAL A 149 -8.19 6.61 -11.71
N ALA A 150 -7.16 7.44 -11.87
CA ALA A 150 -6.67 7.90 -13.16
C ALA A 150 -6.12 6.74 -14.01
N SER A 151 -5.26 5.90 -13.42
CA SER A 151 -4.59 4.79 -14.10
C SER A 151 -5.55 3.64 -14.45
N CYS A 152 -6.46 3.24 -13.55
CA CYS A 152 -7.50 2.24 -13.83
C CYS A 152 -8.43 2.71 -14.96
N SER A 153 -8.86 3.97 -14.93
CA SER A 153 -9.73 4.53 -15.97
C SER A 153 -9.04 4.57 -17.33
N LEU A 154 -7.75 4.92 -17.35
CA LEU A 154 -6.93 4.87 -18.56
C LEU A 154 -6.85 3.43 -19.10
N ALA A 155 -6.54 2.47 -18.23
CA ALA A 155 -6.41 1.06 -18.61
C ALA A 155 -7.70 0.50 -19.20
N ILE A 156 -8.85 0.68 -18.53
CA ILE A 156 -10.16 0.20 -19.03
C ILE A 156 -10.50 0.87 -20.36
N TRP A 157 -10.24 2.17 -20.50
CA TRP A 157 -10.46 2.89 -21.75
C TRP A 157 -9.64 2.33 -22.90
N ARG A 158 -8.34 2.20 -22.69
CA ARG A 158 -7.41 1.73 -23.72
C ARG A 158 -7.67 0.27 -24.08
N LEU A 159 -8.04 -0.58 -23.13
CA LEU A 159 -8.50 -1.94 -23.40
C LEU A 159 -9.77 -1.93 -24.26
N GLY A 160 -10.76 -1.11 -23.92
CA GLY A 160 -11.98 -0.97 -24.72
C GLY A 160 -11.72 -0.44 -26.13
N VAL A 161 -10.70 0.41 -26.30
CA VAL A 161 -10.22 0.90 -27.60
C VAL A 161 -9.62 -0.23 -28.43
N TRP A 162 -8.75 -1.04 -27.82
CA TRP A 162 -8.11 -2.17 -28.48
C TRP A 162 -9.13 -3.25 -28.86
N CYS A 163 -10.10 -3.54 -27.99
CA CYS A 163 -11.14 -4.54 -28.19
C CYS A 163 -12.29 -4.11 -29.14
N ASP A 164 -12.24 -2.89 -29.68
CA ASP A 164 -13.32 -2.36 -30.51
C ASP A 164 -13.51 -3.18 -31.80
N PRO A 165 -14.75 -3.60 -32.13
CA PRO A 165 -14.96 -4.47 -33.25
C PRO A 165 -14.57 -3.90 -34.61
N LYS A 166 -14.68 -2.57 -34.78
CA LYS A 166 -14.47 -1.87 -36.05
C LYS A 166 -13.07 -1.27 -36.16
N SER A 167 -12.54 -0.75 -35.05
CA SER A 167 -11.32 0.06 -35.03
C SER A 167 -10.17 -0.53 -34.21
N GLY A 168 -10.42 -1.66 -33.53
CA GLY A 168 -9.48 -2.34 -32.66
C GLY A 168 -8.42 -3.18 -33.37
N GLY A 169 -7.53 -3.79 -32.61
CA GLY A 169 -6.52 -4.74 -33.11
C GLY A 169 -5.26 -4.12 -33.70
N ARG A 170 -4.96 -2.85 -33.41
CA ARG A 170 -3.70 -2.20 -33.83
C ARG A 170 -2.62 -2.36 -32.77
N TRP A 171 -1.37 -2.55 -33.18
CA TRP A 171 -0.24 -2.70 -32.24
C TRP A 171 -0.06 -1.52 -31.28
N GLY A 172 -0.22 -0.27 -31.75
CA GLY A 172 -0.17 0.90 -30.85
C GLY A 172 -1.30 0.93 -29.81
N GLN A 173 -2.45 0.30 -30.10
CA GLN A 173 -3.52 0.14 -29.11
C GLN A 173 -3.15 -0.94 -28.09
N ALA A 174 -2.62 -2.07 -28.55
CA ALA A 174 -2.16 -3.16 -27.69
C ALA A 174 -1.06 -2.69 -26.71
N TRP A 175 -0.04 -1.99 -27.21
CA TRP A 175 0.97 -1.36 -26.36
C TRP A 175 0.36 -0.37 -25.37
N GLY A 176 -0.49 0.53 -25.85
CA GLY A 176 -1.12 1.55 -25.00
C GLY A 176 -2.02 0.97 -23.90
N CYS A 177 -2.77 -0.10 -24.18
CA CYS A 177 -3.62 -0.74 -23.16
C CYS A 177 -2.80 -1.58 -22.19
N THR A 178 -1.78 -2.29 -22.66
CA THR A 178 -0.90 -3.09 -21.82
C THR A 178 -0.10 -2.21 -20.85
N LEU A 179 0.54 -1.14 -21.34
CA LEU A 179 1.29 -0.22 -20.48
C LEU A 179 0.37 0.47 -19.46
N ALA A 180 -0.84 0.85 -19.85
CA ALA A 180 -1.81 1.43 -18.92
C ALA A 180 -2.25 0.43 -17.84
N ALA A 181 -2.51 -0.83 -18.19
CA ALA A 181 -2.87 -1.88 -17.24
C ALA A 181 -1.72 -2.17 -16.26
N ILE A 182 -0.49 -2.28 -16.76
CA ILE A 182 0.70 -2.47 -15.93
C ILE A 182 0.91 -1.28 -15.00
N ALA A 183 0.78 -0.04 -15.50
CA ALA A 183 0.90 1.16 -14.69
C ALA A 183 -0.12 1.18 -13.55
N ALA A 184 -1.38 0.82 -13.81
CA ALA A 184 -2.40 0.76 -12.76
C ALA A 184 -2.07 -0.27 -11.67
N VAL A 185 -1.58 -1.46 -12.04
CA VAL A 185 -1.12 -2.46 -11.07
C VAL A 185 0.11 -1.96 -10.31
N LEU A 186 1.06 -1.29 -10.97
CA LEU A 186 2.23 -0.70 -10.35
C LEU A 186 1.93 0.53 -9.48
N VAL A 187 0.73 1.12 -9.56
CA VAL A 187 0.24 2.13 -8.61
C VAL A 187 -0.28 1.46 -7.34
N LYS A 188 -1.16 0.46 -7.49
CA LYS A 188 -1.71 -0.30 -6.35
C LYS A 188 -2.27 -1.63 -6.85
N GLN A 189 -1.96 -2.72 -6.14
CA GLN A 189 -2.46 -4.06 -6.45
C GLN A 189 -4.00 -4.18 -6.47
N SER A 190 -4.73 -3.30 -5.75
CA SER A 190 -6.19 -3.23 -5.79
C SER A 190 -6.77 -2.85 -7.16
N ALA A 191 -5.94 -2.36 -8.10
CA ALA A 191 -6.32 -2.20 -9.50
C ALA A 191 -6.86 -3.49 -10.12
N LEU A 192 -6.41 -4.66 -9.64
CA LEU A 192 -6.86 -5.96 -10.14
C LEU A 192 -8.37 -6.18 -9.96
N LEU A 193 -8.99 -5.62 -8.92
CA LEU A 193 -10.46 -5.69 -8.72
C LEU A 193 -11.22 -5.10 -9.90
N VAL A 194 -10.63 -4.12 -10.58
CA VAL A 194 -11.22 -3.40 -11.71
C VAL A 194 -10.78 -3.98 -13.05
N LEU A 195 -9.51 -4.39 -13.14
CA LEU A 195 -8.91 -4.79 -14.42
C LEU A 195 -9.13 -6.27 -14.76
N VAL A 196 -9.32 -7.16 -13.78
CA VAL A 196 -9.52 -8.59 -14.05
C VAL A 196 -10.75 -8.84 -14.94
N PRO A 197 -11.95 -8.27 -14.68
CA PRO A 197 -13.10 -8.46 -15.57
C PRO A 197 -12.82 -7.99 -17.01
N ALA A 198 -12.22 -6.80 -17.15
CA ALA A 198 -11.87 -6.23 -18.45
C ALA A 198 -10.84 -7.08 -19.19
N GLY A 199 -9.82 -7.56 -18.47
CA GLY A 199 -8.76 -8.42 -18.98
C GLY A 199 -9.29 -9.77 -19.44
N LEU A 200 -10.15 -10.43 -18.65
CA LEU A 200 -10.77 -11.71 -19.02
C LEU A 200 -11.65 -11.58 -20.28
N TRP A 201 -12.45 -10.52 -20.36
CA TRP A 201 -13.26 -10.28 -21.55
C TRP A 201 -12.39 -9.96 -22.78
N ALA A 202 -11.35 -9.14 -22.61
CA ALA A 202 -10.38 -8.84 -23.67
C ALA A 202 -9.65 -10.11 -24.15
N ALA A 203 -9.21 -10.97 -23.24
CA ALA A 203 -8.59 -12.25 -23.56
C ALA A 203 -9.55 -13.16 -24.33
N GLY A 204 -10.82 -13.24 -23.91
CA GLY A 204 -11.86 -13.96 -24.64
C GLY A 204 -12.09 -13.44 -26.06
N ILE A 205 -12.00 -12.12 -26.28
CA ILE A 205 -12.06 -11.51 -27.61
C ILE A 205 -10.83 -11.88 -28.44
N ALA A 206 -9.64 -11.82 -27.85
CA ALA A 206 -8.40 -12.16 -28.54
C ALA A 206 -8.37 -13.64 -28.96
N LEU A 207 -8.82 -14.55 -28.09
CA LEU A 207 -8.98 -15.98 -28.38
C LEU A 207 -9.96 -16.22 -29.53
N ARG A 208 -11.12 -15.56 -29.50
CA ARG A 208 -12.12 -15.68 -30.57
C ARG A 208 -11.66 -15.14 -31.92
N ARG A 209 -10.84 -14.09 -31.93
CA ARG A 209 -10.34 -13.46 -33.17
C ARG A 209 -9.09 -14.14 -33.73
N GLY A 210 -8.33 -14.82 -32.89
CA GLY A 210 -7.15 -15.59 -33.31
C GLY A 210 -6.01 -14.75 -33.89
N GLY A 211 -5.01 -15.45 -34.44
CA GLY A 211 -3.91 -14.89 -35.23
C GLY A 211 -3.23 -13.65 -34.60
N PRO A 212 -3.32 -12.46 -35.23
CA PRO A 212 -2.64 -11.26 -34.75
C PRO A 212 -3.13 -10.77 -33.39
N TRP A 213 -4.40 -11.04 -33.02
CA TRP A 213 -4.95 -10.63 -31.72
C TRP A 213 -4.34 -11.41 -30.57
N LEU A 214 -4.07 -12.71 -30.77
CA LEU A 214 -3.37 -13.52 -29.79
C LEU A 214 -1.94 -13.05 -29.59
N ARG A 215 -1.22 -12.77 -30.68
CA ARG A 215 0.14 -12.22 -30.61
C ARG A 215 0.18 -10.88 -29.86
N GLN A 216 -0.82 -10.02 -30.05
CA GLN A 216 -0.97 -8.77 -29.31
C GLN A 216 -1.29 -9.00 -27.83
N ALA A 217 -2.18 -9.95 -27.52
CA ALA A 217 -2.55 -10.29 -26.15
C ALA A 217 -1.35 -10.80 -25.34
N LEU A 218 -0.38 -11.49 -25.98
CA LEU A 218 0.86 -11.93 -25.35
C LEU A 218 1.75 -10.77 -24.85
N LEU A 219 1.56 -9.53 -25.32
CA LEU A 219 2.30 -8.38 -24.79
C LEU A 219 2.07 -8.20 -23.29
N LEU A 220 0.86 -8.42 -22.80
CA LEU A 220 0.54 -8.23 -21.39
C LEU A 220 1.35 -9.16 -20.47
N PRO A 221 1.29 -10.50 -20.61
CA PRO A 221 2.09 -11.38 -19.76
C PRO A 221 3.60 -11.16 -19.94
N LEU A 222 4.09 -10.89 -21.16
CA LEU A 222 5.52 -10.62 -21.40
C LEU A 222 5.99 -9.35 -20.70
N LEU A 223 5.26 -8.24 -20.85
CA LEU A 223 5.64 -6.98 -20.20
C LEU A 223 5.40 -7.00 -18.70
N THR A 224 4.38 -7.72 -18.21
CA THR A 224 4.20 -7.95 -16.77
C THR A 224 5.41 -8.67 -16.18
N ALA A 225 5.91 -9.72 -16.86
CA ALA A 225 7.11 -10.44 -16.41
C ALA A 225 8.35 -9.53 -16.34
N VAL A 226 8.48 -8.57 -17.26
CA VAL A 226 9.61 -7.63 -17.29
C VAL A 226 9.46 -6.48 -16.29
N LEU A 227 8.28 -5.87 -16.20
CA LEU A 227 8.07 -4.60 -15.48
C LEU A 227 7.57 -4.79 -14.04
N ILE A 228 6.77 -5.83 -13.79
CA ILE A 228 6.27 -6.17 -12.45
C ILE A 228 7.08 -7.31 -11.85
N GLY A 229 7.54 -8.25 -12.69
CA GLY A 229 8.24 -9.47 -12.26
C GLY A 229 9.41 -9.23 -11.30
N PRO A 230 10.33 -8.27 -11.52
CA PRO A 230 11.43 -8.01 -10.58
C PRO A 230 10.94 -7.58 -9.19
N TRP A 231 9.97 -6.65 -9.15
CA TRP A 231 9.38 -6.20 -7.88
C TRP A 231 8.58 -7.30 -7.20
N LEU A 232 7.77 -8.04 -7.95
CA LEU A 232 6.97 -9.14 -7.41
C LEU A 232 7.87 -10.25 -6.88
N ARG A 233 8.89 -10.68 -7.64
CA ARG A 233 9.86 -11.68 -7.19
C ARG A 233 10.53 -11.26 -5.89
N HIS A 234 10.86 -9.97 -5.76
CA HIS A 234 11.47 -9.45 -4.55
C HIS A 234 10.48 -9.37 -3.37
N ASN A 235 9.24 -8.93 -3.59
CA ASN A 235 8.31 -8.50 -2.53
C ASN A 235 7.06 -9.37 -2.39
N TRP A 236 6.94 -10.53 -3.06
CA TRP A 236 5.68 -11.28 -3.09
C TRP A 236 5.20 -11.73 -1.71
N ILE A 237 6.10 -12.18 -0.82
CA ILE A 237 5.74 -12.62 0.54
C ILE A 237 5.15 -11.46 1.34
N THR A 238 5.82 -10.32 1.35
CA THR A 238 5.38 -9.12 2.06
C THR A 238 4.15 -8.49 1.43
N SER A 239 3.99 -8.59 0.10
CA SER A 239 2.80 -8.16 -0.62
C SER A 239 1.59 -9.02 -0.23
N LEU A 240 1.72 -10.35 -0.27
CA LEU A 240 0.65 -11.27 0.12
C LEU A 240 0.27 -11.13 1.60
N GLY A 241 1.26 -11.12 2.50
CA GLY A 241 1.01 -10.90 3.93
C GLY A 241 0.39 -9.53 4.20
N GLY A 242 0.83 -8.50 3.48
CA GLY A 242 0.25 -7.16 3.50
C GLY A 242 -1.21 -7.14 3.07
N THR A 243 -1.56 -7.85 1.99
CA THR A 243 -2.94 -8.02 1.52
C THR A 243 -3.79 -8.78 2.54
N ASN A 244 -3.27 -9.87 3.11
CA ASN A 244 -4.01 -10.64 4.12
C ASN A 244 -4.41 -9.76 5.31
N ARG A 245 -3.44 -9.01 5.83
CA ARG A 245 -3.65 -8.08 6.95
C ARG A 245 -4.63 -6.96 6.57
N ALA A 246 -4.48 -6.38 5.39
CA ALA A 246 -5.30 -5.27 4.95
C ALA A 246 -6.74 -5.70 4.62
N VAL A 247 -6.96 -6.89 4.08
CA VAL A 247 -8.28 -7.31 3.56
C VAL A 247 -9.05 -8.18 4.54
N PHE A 248 -8.40 -9.14 5.19
CA PHE A 248 -9.08 -10.11 6.05
C PHE A 248 -9.00 -9.72 7.53
N GLU A 249 -7.79 -9.45 8.04
CA GLU A 249 -7.63 -9.09 9.45
C GLU A 249 -8.29 -7.74 9.78
N SER A 250 -8.15 -6.74 8.91
CA SER A 250 -8.80 -5.44 9.11
C SER A 250 -10.31 -5.57 9.17
N ALA A 251 -10.90 -6.32 8.22
CA ALA A 251 -12.34 -6.58 8.18
C ALA A 251 -12.84 -7.24 9.47
N ALA A 252 -12.09 -8.23 9.98
CA ALA A 252 -12.42 -8.91 11.22
C ALA A 252 -12.33 -7.99 12.45
N ARG A 253 -11.33 -7.07 12.48
CA ARG A 253 -11.15 -6.11 13.58
C ARG A 253 -12.18 -4.99 13.56
N GLU A 254 -12.58 -4.53 12.38
CA GLU A 254 -13.53 -3.43 12.18
C GLU A 254 -14.99 -3.89 12.26
N GLY A 255 -15.23 -5.21 12.18
CA GLY A 255 -16.58 -5.78 12.25
C GLY A 255 -17.37 -5.59 10.96
N ASP A 256 -16.68 -5.65 9.82
CA ASP A 256 -17.27 -5.41 8.51
C ASP A 256 -18.38 -6.42 8.17
N PRO A 257 -19.41 -6.00 7.42
CA PRO A 257 -20.52 -6.86 7.06
C PRO A 257 -20.05 -8.06 6.23
N GLY A 258 -20.53 -9.25 6.58
CA GLY A 258 -20.23 -10.48 5.85
C GLY A 258 -20.56 -10.38 4.36
N VAL A 259 -19.73 -10.97 3.51
CA VAL A 259 -19.73 -10.76 2.04
C VAL A 259 -21.10 -10.97 1.40
N LEU A 260 -21.84 -12.00 1.81
CA LEU A 260 -23.16 -12.35 1.26
C LEU A 260 -24.35 -11.61 1.92
N SER A 261 -24.09 -10.74 2.90
CA SER A 261 -25.14 -10.02 3.61
C SER A 261 -25.71 -8.87 2.78
N LEU A 262 -26.99 -8.54 3.00
CA LEU A 262 -27.62 -7.37 2.37
C LEU A 262 -26.90 -6.06 2.74
N ALA A 263 -26.33 -5.97 3.94
CA ALA A 263 -25.54 -4.83 4.39
C ALA A 263 -24.29 -4.62 3.52
N SER A 264 -23.59 -5.72 3.16
CA SER A 264 -22.44 -5.68 2.24
C SER A 264 -22.83 -5.16 0.85
N TRP A 265 -23.94 -5.67 0.28
CA TRP A 265 -24.43 -5.24 -1.04
C TRP A 265 -24.94 -3.80 -1.09
N LEU A 266 -25.49 -3.29 0.02
CA LEU A 266 -25.96 -1.91 0.13
C LEU A 266 -24.89 -0.93 0.60
N TRP A 267 -23.68 -1.39 0.96
CA TRP A 267 -22.59 -0.55 1.47
C TRP A 267 -22.25 0.59 0.51
N TYR A 268 -21.75 0.27 -0.68
CA TYR A 268 -21.32 1.28 -1.65
C TYR A 268 -22.47 2.10 -2.26
N PRO A 269 -23.66 1.53 -2.58
CA PRO A 269 -24.79 2.33 -3.02
C PRO A 269 -25.19 3.45 -2.04
N ARG A 270 -25.07 3.20 -0.72
CA ARG A 270 -25.37 4.20 0.31
C ARG A 270 -24.38 5.36 0.34
N LEU A 271 -23.15 5.16 -0.13
CA LEU A 271 -22.12 6.20 -0.19
C LEU A 271 -22.27 7.13 -1.40
N LEU A 272 -23.01 6.72 -2.44
CA LEU A 272 -23.11 7.48 -3.69
C LEU A 272 -23.63 8.92 -3.53
N PRO A 273 -24.67 9.21 -2.71
CA PRO A 273 -25.14 10.58 -2.55
C PRO A 273 -24.07 11.52 -1.97
N GLU A 274 -23.27 11.01 -1.02
CA GLU A 274 -22.17 11.76 -0.42
C GLU A 274 -21.00 11.91 -1.38
N GLN A 275 -20.58 10.82 -2.02
CA GLN A 275 -19.43 10.80 -2.93
C GLN A 275 -19.66 11.57 -4.23
N LEU A 276 -20.88 11.52 -4.78
CA LEU A 276 -21.22 12.14 -6.07
C LEU A 276 -21.90 13.51 -5.92
N GLY A 277 -22.49 13.78 -4.76
CA GLY A 277 -23.35 14.93 -4.55
C GLY A 277 -24.79 14.66 -5.04
N PRO A 278 -25.82 15.04 -4.25
CA PRO A 278 -27.21 14.66 -4.53
C PRO A 278 -27.74 15.27 -5.84
N VAL A 279 -27.37 16.51 -6.16
CA VAL A 279 -27.83 17.19 -7.40
C VAL A 279 -27.27 16.49 -8.63
N LEU A 280 -25.96 16.23 -8.66
CA LEU A 280 -25.30 15.51 -9.75
C LEU A 280 -25.96 14.15 -9.98
N LEU A 281 -26.17 13.41 -8.89
CA LEU A 281 -26.78 12.08 -8.91
C LEU A 281 -28.22 12.12 -9.42
N VAL A 282 -29.09 12.97 -8.85
CA VAL A 282 -30.52 13.04 -9.21
C VAL A 282 -30.72 13.53 -10.64
N VAL A 283 -30.01 14.59 -11.07
CA VAL A 283 -30.10 15.09 -12.45
C VAL A 283 -29.58 14.05 -13.44
N GLY A 284 -28.47 13.38 -13.12
CA GLY A 284 -27.93 12.32 -13.95
C GLY A 284 -28.87 11.13 -14.07
N LEU A 285 -29.38 10.60 -12.95
CA LEU A 285 -30.30 9.46 -12.94
C LEU A 285 -31.63 9.78 -13.62
N SER A 286 -32.24 10.94 -13.34
CA SER A 286 -33.48 11.36 -14.01
C SER A 286 -33.27 11.55 -15.52
N GLY A 287 -32.12 12.07 -15.93
CA GLY A 287 -31.75 12.18 -17.34
C GLY A 287 -31.55 10.82 -18.02
N LEU A 288 -31.03 9.83 -17.28
CA LEU A 288 -30.93 8.45 -17.77
C LEU A 288 -32.31 7.79 -17.90
N LEU A 289 -33.22 8.02 -16.97
CA LEU A 289 -34.62 7.57 -17.08
C LEU A 289 -35.29 8.20 -18.30
N LEU A 290 -35.10 9.50 -18.50
CA LEU A 290 -35.57 10.22 -19.67
C LEU A 290 -34.98 9.63 -20.96
N TRP A 291 -33.68 9.34 -20.97
CA TRP A 291 -33.00 8.71 -22.11
C TRP A 291 -33.60 7.34 -22.43
N CYS A 292 -33.84 6.51 -21.41
CA CYS A 292 -34.50 5.21 -21.56
C CYS A 292 -35.93 5.32 -22.08
N TRP A 293 -36.69 6.32 -21.62
CA TRP A 293 -38.06 6.57 -22.09
C TRP A 293 -38.11 7.06 -23.54
N GLN A 294 -37.11 7.85 -23.96
CA GLN A 294 -37.04 8.43 -25.31
C GLN A 294 -36.31 7.56 -26.35
N ARG A 295 -36.07 6.27 -26.06
CA ARG A 295 -35.33 5.29 -26.92
C ARG A 295 -35.85 5.09 -28.35
N ARG A 296 -36.84 5.84 -28.80
CA ARG A 296 -37.38 5.82 -30.17
C ARG A 296 -36.60 6.71 -31.16
N GLN A 297 -35.67 7.55 -30.70
CA GLN A 297 -34.83 8.36 -31.58
C GLN A 297 -33.46 7.69 -31.85
N PRO A 298 -32.93 7.79 -33.08
CA PRO A 298 -31.59 7.30 -33.39
C PRO A 298 -30.55 8.03 -32.54
N SER A 299 -29.74 7.27 -31.78
CA SER A 299 -28.69 7.83 -30.94
C SER A 299 -27.35 7.88 -31.69
N SER A 300 -26.59 8.97 -31.50
CA SER A 300 -25.19 9.07 -31.92
C SER A 300 -24.20 8.34 -31.00
N ASP A 301 -24.71 7.68 -29.95
CA ASP A 301 -23.91 6.96 -28.97
C ASP A 301 -23.11 5.79 -29.60
N HIS A 302 -21.84 5.66 -29.22
CA HIS A 302 -21.00 4.54 -29.68
C HIS A 302 -21.31 3.27 -28.88
N ALA A 303 -22.19 2.43 -29.45
CA ALA A 303 -22.76 1.25 -28.79
C ALA A 303 -21.71 0.32 -28.16
N TRP A 304 -20.57 0.08 -28.82
CA TRP A 304 -19.50 -0.76 -28.26
C TRP A 304 -18.92 -0.16 -26.97
N SER A 305 -18.63 1.13 -26.95
CA SER A 305 -17.98 1.77 -25.80
C SER A 305 -18.92 1.83 -24.60
N TRP A 306 -20.22 2.06 -24.82
CA TRP A 306 -21.20 1.98 -23.75
C TRP A 306 -21.33 0.57 -23.18
N ARG A 307 -21.41 -0.44 -24.05
CA ARG A 307 -21.44 -1.84 -23.61
C ARG A 307 -20.18 -2.22 -22.84
N TRP A 308 -19.01 -1.79 -23.31
CA TRP A 308 -17.74 -2.02 -22.65
C TRP A 308 -17.70 -1.37 -21.26
N LEU A 309 -18.08 -0.10 -21.17
CA LEU A 309 -18.10 0.65 -19.91
C LEU A 309 -19.06 0.02 -18.90
N LEU A 310 -20.31 -0.27 -19.30
CA LEU A 310 -21.34 -0.76 -18.38
C LEU A 310 -21.05 -2.17 -17.84
N ILE A 311 -20.62 -3.10 -18.71
CA ILE A 311 -20.30 -4.46 -18.28
C ILE A 311 -19.13 -4.45 -17.30
N ASN A 312 -18.07 -3.69 -17.59
CA ASN A 312 -16.91 -3.62 -16.70
C ASN A 312 -17.22 -2.87 -15.41
N LEU A 313 -18.04 -1.81 -15.45
CA LEU A 313 -18.51 -1.13 -14.25
C LEU A 313 -19.26 -2.09 -13.33
N VAL A 314 -20.23 -2.86 -13.84
CA VAL A 314 -21.01 -3.81 -13.03
C VAL A 314 -20.12 -4.95 -12.52
N ALA A 315 -19.27 -5.53 -13.37
CA ALA A 315 -18.42 -6.64 -12.98
C ALA A 315 -17.41 -6.23 -11.90
N ALA A 316 -16.75 -5.07 -12.06
CA ALA A 316 -15.84 -4.55 -11.05
C ALA A 316 -16.57 -4.13 -9.77
N TRP A 317 -17.79 -3.58 -9.87
CA TRP A 317 -18.62 -3.29 -8.70
C TRP A 317 -18.92 -4.54 -7.87
N VAL A 318 -19.23 -5.65 -8.54
CA VAL A 318 -19.46 -6.95 -7.88
C VAL A 318 -18.18 -7.40 -7.19
N LEU A 319 -17.02 -7.38 -7.86
CA LEU A 319 -15.76 -7.79 -7.23
C LEU A 319 -15.37 -6.91 -6.04
N THR A 320 -15.54 -5.59 -6.14
CA THR A 320 -15.30 -4.67 -5.02
C THR A 320 -16.27 -4.91 -3.86
N THR A 321 -17.53 -5.26 -4.15
CA THR A 321 -18.52 -5.67 -3.13
C THR A 321 -18.18 -7.02 -2.49
N LEU A 322 -17.52 -7.92 -3.21
CA LEU A 322 -17.10 -9.22 -2.68
C LEU A 322 -15.85 -9.16 -1.79
N SER A 323 -15.10 -8.04 -1.82
CA SER A 323 -14.00 -7.80 -0.88
C SER A 323 -14.53 -7.82 0.57
N PRO A 324 -13.92 -8.60 1.48
CA PRO A 324 -14.30 -8.62 2.90
C PRO A 324 -14.17 -7.25 3.56
N ASN A 325 -13.03 -6.59 3.41
CA ASN A 325 -12.81 -5.24 3.95
C ASN A 325 -13.67 -4.21 3.18
N LYS A 326 -14.39 -3.37 3.93
CA LYS A 326 -15.21 -2.25 3.44
C LYS A 326 -14.57 -0.90 3.77
N GLY A 327 -13.98 -0.27 2.76
CA GLY A 327 -13.52 1.13 2.82
C GLY A 327 -14.33 2.03 1.88
N ASP A 328 -14.61 3.26 2.30
CA ASP A 328 -15.21 4.31 1.46
C ASP A 328 -14.44 4.54 0.14
N ARG A 329 -13.10 4.41 0.21
CA ARG A 329 -12.16 4.61 -0.90
C ARG A 329 -12.13 3.48 -1.92
N TYR A 330 -12.58 2.27 -1.59
CA TYR A 330 -12.45 1.11 -2.49
C TYR A 330 -13.29 1.21 -3.76
N ILE A 331 -14.38 1.99 -3.72
CA ILE A 331 -15.24 2.24 -4.89
C ILE A 331 -14.67 3.34 -5.80
N ALA A 332 -13.69 4.12 -5.34
CA ALA A 332 -13.18 5.29 -6.06
C ALA A 332 -12.79 5.02 -7.52
N PRO A 333 -12.11 3.90 -7.87
CA PRO A 333 -11.77 3.58 -9.26
C PRO A 333 -12.97 3.37 -10.20
N LEU A 334 -14.18 3.16 -9.66
CA LEU A 334 -15.42 2.97 -10.43
C LEU A 334 -16.17 4.28 -10.67
N LEU A 335 -15.90 5.31 -9.87
CA LEU A 335 -16.54 6.62 -9.97
C LEU A 335 -16.38 7.27 -11.35
N PRO A 336 -15.25 7.18 -12.08
CA PRO A 336 -15.15 7.73 -13.44
C PRO A 336 -16.17 7.13 -14.40
N SER A 337 -16.38 5.81 -14.34
CA SER A 337 -17.37 5.12 -15.19
C SER A 337 -18.80 5.50 -14.82
N LEU A 338 -19.09 5.64 -13.52
CA LEU A 338 -20.37 6.15 -13.04
C LEU A 338 -20.61 7.59 -13.50
N LEU A 339 -19.60 8.46 -13.40
CA LEU A 339 -19.70 9.86 -13.82
C LEU A 339 -19.92 9.99 -15.33
N LEU A 340 -19.29 9.14 -16.15
CA LEU A 340 -19.56 9.10 -17.59
C LEU A 340 -21.02 8.71 -17.87
N LEU A 341 -21.54 7.73 -17.12
CA LEU A 341 -22.94 7.31 -17.21
C LEU A 341 -23.89 8.46 -16.79
N LEU A 342 -23.63 9.11 -15.66
CA LEU A 342 -24.42 10.25 -15.19
C LEU A 342 -24.32 11.44 -16.14
N ALA A 343 -23.14 11.74 -16.67
CA ALA A 343 -22.92 12.78 -17.68
C ALA A 343 -23.79 12.56 -18.93
N ARG A 344 -24.07 11.30 -19.29
CA ARG A 344 -24.98 10.99 -20.39
C ARG A 344 -26.44 11.32 -20.08
N GLY A 345 -26.86 11.18 -18.82
CA GLY A 345 -28.15 11.66 -18.35
C GLY A 345 -28.26 13.18 -18.38
N TRP A 346 -27.22 13.88 -17.90
CA TRP A 346 -27.12 15.34 -18.02
C TRP A 346 -27.20 15.81 -19.49
N TRP A 347 -26.49 15.13 -20.37
CA TRP A 347 -26.54 15.37 -21.80
C TRP A 347 -27.95 15.18 -22.38
N GLN A 348 -28.71 14.18 -21.90
CA GLN A 348 -30.09 13.95 -22.34
C GLN A 348 -31.02 15.12 -21.99
N TRP A 349 -30.89 15.68 -20.78
CA TRP A 349 -31.64 16.86 -20.41
C TRP A 349 -31.34 18.04 -21.34
N GLY A 350 -30.08 18.23 -21.72
CA GLY A 350 -29.67 19.24 -22.70
C GLY A 350 -30.44 19.10 -24.02
N HIS A 351 -30.45 17.90 -24.61
CA HIS A 351 -31.21 17.65 -25.84
C HIS A 351 -32.72 17.85 -25.69
N TRP A 352 -33.28 17.45 -24.55
CA TRP A 352 -34.71 17.64 -24.28
C TRP A 352 -35.09 19.12 -24.21
N PHE A 353 -34.26 19.93 -23.54
CA PHE A 353 -34.47 21.38 -23.48
C PHE A 353 -34.21 22.04 -24.82
N GLU A 354 -33.21 21.58 -25.59
CA GLU A 354 -32.93 22.10 -26.92
C GLU A 354 -34.12 21.94 -27.86
N ALA A 355 -34.78 20.78 -27.82
CA ALA A 355 -35.95 20.47 -28.65
C ALA A 355 -37.20 21.31 -28.29
N ARG A 356 -37.27 21.89 -27.09
CA ARG A 356 -38.45 22.65 -26.60
C ARG A 356 -38.19 24.15 -26.50
N ARG A 357 -37.05 24.53 -25.92
CA ARG A 357 -36.65 25.91 -25.57
C ARG A 357 -35.11 26.06 -25.60
N SER A 358 -34.53 26.12 -26.79
CA SER A 358 -33.08 26.23 -27.00
C SER A 358 -32.39 27.37 -26.23
N ARG A 359 -33.06 28.52 -26.04
CA ARG A 359 -32.52 29.67 -25.30
C ARG A 359 -32.24 29.39 -23.81
N LEU A 360 -32.92 28.39 -23.21
CA LEU A 360 -32.79 28.08 -21.79
C LEU A 360 -31.75 26.99 -21.49
N VAL A 361 -31.21 26.30 -22.50
CA VAL A 361 -30.28 25.16 -22.29
C VAL A 361 -29.04 25.59 -21.51
N TRP A 362 -28.35 26.65 -21.95
CA TRP A 362 -27.12 27.11 -21.31
C TRP A 362 -27.34 27.72 -19.91
N PRO A 363 -28.36 28.57 -19.67
CA PRO A 363 -28.70 29.03 -18.33
C PRO A 363 -29.04 27.88 -17.37
N LEU A 364 -29.86 26.91 -17.79
CA LEU A 364 -30.24 25.77 -16.95
C LEU A 364 -29.06 24.83 -16.69
N PHE A 365 -28.22 24.60 -17.69
CA PHE A 365 -27.00 23.81 -17.52
C PHE A 365 -26.03 24.50 -16.56
N GLY A 366 -25.80 25.81 -16.71
CA GLY A 366 -24.99 26.60 -15.80
C GLY A 366 -25.53 26.60 -14.38
N ALA A 367 -26.85 26.78 -14.20
CA ALA A 367 -27.51 26.70 -12.90
C ALA A 367 -27.38 25.30 -12.28
N GLY A 368 -27.54 24.23 -13.07
CA GLY A 368 -27.35 22.86 -12.61
C GLY A 368 -25.92 22.59 -12.15
N LEU A 369 -24.91 23.03 -12.91
CA LEU A 369 -23.51 22.90 -12.51
C LEU A 369 -23.21 23.68 -11.22
N LEU A 370 -23.71 24.92 -11.11
CA LEU A 370 -23.58 25.71 -9.88
C LEU A 370 -24.26 25.02 -8.70
N ALA A 371 -25.39 24.37 -8.90
CA ALA A 371 -26.09 23.61 -7.87
C ALA A 371 -25.35 22.31 -7.44
N CYS A 372 -24.34 21.85 -8.17
CA CYS A 372 -23.48 20.75 -7.75
C CYS A 372 -22.40 21.20 -6.75
N VAL A 373 -22.02 22.48 -6.74
CA VAL A 373 -20.92 23.02 -5.92
C VAL A 373 -21.16 22.89 -4.41
N PRO A 374 -22.36 23.18 -3.85
CA PRO A 374 -22.56 23.21 -2.40
C PRO A 374 -22.22 21.91 -1.67
N ALA A 375 -22.50 20.74 -2.27
CA ALA A 375 -22.21 19.45 -1.64
C ALA A 375 -20.71 19.23 -1.45
N GLY A 376 -19.92 19.45 -2.51
CA GLY A 376 -18.46 19.35 -2.43
C GLY A 376 -17.87 20.43 -1.53
N TRP A 377 -18.36 21.66 -1.62
CA TRP A 377 -17.88 22.77 -0.81
C TRP A 377 -18.14 22.58 0.69
N ALA A 378 -19.36 22.15 1.06
CA ALA A 378 -19.71 21.85 2.44
C ALA A 378 -18.83 20.72 3.01
N HIS A 379 -18.56 19.69 2.22
CA HIS A 379 -17.66 18.61 2.62
C HIS A 379 -16.22 19.12 2.82
N GLN A 380 -15.70 19.96 1.92
CA GLN A 380 -14.38 20.56 2.10
C GLN A 380 -14.30 21.48 3.33
N LEU A 381 -15.34 22.28 3.62
CA LEU A 381 -15.42 23.11 4.83
C LEU A 381 -15.39 22.26 6.10
N HIS A 382 -16.16 21.18 6.15
CA HIS A 382 -16.14 20.26 7.28
C HIS A 382 -14.75 19.65 7.48
N ARG A 383 -14.07 19.25 6.40
CA ARG A 383 -12.70 18.74 6.46
C ARG A 383 -11.68 19.77 6.94
N PHE A 384 -11.85 21.06 6.60
CA PHE A 384 -10.98 22.12 7.13
C PHE A 384 -11.05 22.23 8.65
N GLU A 385 -12.23 22.03 9.22
CA GLU A 385 -12.46 22.07 10.66
C GLU A 385 -11.94 20.81 11.36
N ASP A 386 -12.18 19.63 10.78
CA ASP A 386 -11.88 18.33 11.39
C ASP A 386 -10.47 17.80 11.11
N ARG A 387 -9.70 18.48 10.26
CA ARG A 387 -8.31 18.09 9.95
C ARG A 387 -7.50 17.99 11.24
N PRO A 388 -6.73 16.89 11.43
CA PRO A 388 -5.86 16.76 12.59
C PRO A 388 -4.87 17.91 12.62
N ARG A 389 -4.83 18.63 13.74
CA ARG A 389 -3.82 19.66 14.01
C ARG A 389 -2.94 19.08 15.10
N GLY A 390 -1.63 19.21 14.99
CA GLY A 390 -0.73 18.66 15.99
C GLY A 390 0.59 19.38 15.96
N PRO A 391 1.27 19.54 17.11
CA PRO A 391 2.57 20.19 17.19
C PRO A 391 3.69 19.27 16.68
N VAL A 392 3.40 18.39 15.70
CA VAL A 392 4.32 17.32 15.27
C VAL A 392 5.61 17.91 14.72
N GLU A 393 5.51 18.94 13.88
CA GLU A 393 6.66 19.59 13.27
C GLU A 393 7.59 20.17 14.36
N ALA A 394 7.05 21.04 15.23
CA ALA A 394 7.79 21.60 16.36
C ALA A 394 8.35 20.53 17.33
N LEU A 395 7.59 19.46 17.57
CA LEU A 395 8.00 18.35 18.44
C LEU A 395 9.19 17.59 17.84
N VAL A 396 9.15 17.35 16.54
CA VAL A 396 10.19 16.64 15.82
C VAL A 396 11.43 17.51 15.66
N GLU A 397 11.28 18.80 15.37
CA GLU A 397 12.38 19.77 15.35
C GLU A 397 13.08 19.85 16.71
N ALA A 398 12.32 19.84 17.81
CA ALA A 398 12.88 19.79 19.17
C ALA A 398 13.65 18.49 19.47
N ALA A 399 13.38 17.41 18.73
CA ALA A 399 14.14 16.16 18.76
C ALA A 399 15.30 16.12 17.73
N GLY A 400 15.59 17.23 17.05
CA GLY A 400 16.64 17.34 16.02
C GLY A 400 16.24 16.79 14.65
N GLY A 401 14.95 16.51 14.42
CA GLY A 401 14.43 16.14 13.11
C GLY A 401 14.42 17.31 12.13
N ALA A 402 14.24 17.01 10.84
CA ALA A 402 14.32 17.96 9.73
C ALA A 402 15.68 18.67 9.55
N ASP A 403 16.67 18.40 10.40
CA ASP A 403 18.04 18.89 10.29
C ASP A 403 18.95 17.78 9.74
N PRO A 404 19.58 17.96 8.54
CA PRO A 404 20.49 16.98 7.97
C PRO A 404 21.83 16.86 8.72
N SER A 405 22.18 17.84 9.57
CA SER A 405 23.41 17.82 10.37
C SER A 405 23.28 16.99 11.66
N THR A 406 22.06 16.73 12.11
CA THR A 406 21.78 15.87 13.27
C THR A 406 22.02 14.41 12.91
N PRO A 407 22.65 13.61 13.81
CA PRO A 407 22.81 12.18 13.59
C PRO A 407 21.44 11.46 13.49
N PRO A 408 21.37 10.31 12.80
CA PRO A 408 20.15 9.51 12.72
C PRO A 408 19.60 9.17 14.11
N ALA A 409 18.32 9.46 14.34
CA ALA A 409 17.66 9.24 15.62
C ALA A 409 16.35 8.46 15.44
N THR A 410 15.99 7.66 16.45
CA THR A 410 14.69 6.99 16.53
C THR A 410 13.88 7.58 17.69
N LEU A 411 12.71 8.12 17.36
CA LEU A 411 11.76 8.68 18.32
C LEU A 411 10.67 7.65 18.62
N ILE A 412 10.59 7.20 19.87
CA ILE A 412 9.53 6.28 20.29
C ILE A 412 8.25 7.05 20.55
N VAL A 413 7.24 6.77 19.75
CA VAL A 413 5.93 7.40 19.80
C VAL A 413 4.96 6.45 20.52
N VAL A 414 4.70 6.75 21.79
CA VAL A 414 3.73 6.00 22.61
C VAL A 414 2.27 6.29 22.21
N PRO A 415 1.86 7.55 21.95
CA PRO A 415 0.49 7.81 21.48
C PRO A 415 0.30 7.37 20.03
N SER A 416 -0.93 7.01 19.68
CA SER A 416 -1.33 6.81 18.29
C SER A 416 -2.66 7.53 18.04
N THR A 417 -2.56 8.80 17.69
CA THR A 417 -3.68 9.67 17.34
C THR A 417 -3.52 10.22 15.93
N SER A 418 -4.57 10.83 15.39
CA SER A 418 -4.55 11.37 14.04
C SER A 418 -3.59 12.56 13.92
N ASP A 419 -3.42 13.32 15.00
CA ASP A 419 -2.52 14.46 15.11
C ASP A 419 -1.08 14.07 15.44
N LEU A 420 -0.81 12.92 16.08
CA LEU A 420 0.55 12.47 16.39
C LEU A 420 0.62 10.93 16.34
N ASN A 421 1.44 10.41 15.44
CA ASN A 421 1.71 8.97 15.28
C ASN A 421 3.09 8.75 14.66
N GLN A 422 3.56 7.50 14.63
CA GLN A 422 4.86 7.14 14.10
C GLN A 422 5.09 7.56 12.63
N HIS A 423 4.04 7.57 11.81
CA HIS A 423 4.17 7.88 10.39
C HIS A 423 4.38 9.38 10.18
N ASN A 424 3.60 10.24 10.86
CA ASN A 424 3.76 11.68 10.74
C ASN A 424 5.05 12.19 11.41
N VAL A 425 5.46 11.60 12.52
CA VAL A 425 6.79 11.82 13.12
C VAL A 425 7.91 11.47 12.14
N SER A 426 7.84 10.30 11.49
CA SER A 426 8.83 9.90 10.48
C SER A 426 8.85 10.81 9.26
N PHE A 427 7.69 11.35 8.87
CA PHE A 427 7.60 12.25 7.73
C PHE A 427 8.26 13.59 8.03
N TYR A 428 7.83 14.28 9.09
CA TYR A 428 8.43 15.56 9.47
C TYR A 428 9.91 15.40 9.86
N GLY A 429 10.29 14.28 10.50
CA GLY A 429 11.67 14.05 10.95
C GLY A 429 12.67 13.87 9.83
N ARG A 430 12.17 13.49 8.65
CA ARG A 430 12.96 13.26 7.45
C ARG A 430 12.86 14.37 6.41
N ARG A 431 12.06 15.41 6.62
CA ARG A 431 12.05 16.55 5.70
C ARG A 431 13.43 17.22 5.62
N HIS A 432 13.69 17.92 4.52
CA HIS A 432 14.93 18.68 4.31
C HIS A 432 16.25 17.88 4.43
N GLY A 433 16.19 16.55 4.26
CA GLY A 433 17.36 15.68 4.40
C GLY A 433 17.58 15.14 5.81
N GLY A 434 16.69 15.44 6.76
CA GLY A 434 16.73 14.89 8.11
C GLY A 434 16.64 13.36 8.15
N GLN A 435 17.05 12.79 9.29
CA GLN A 435 17.19 11.35 9.50
C GLN A 435 16.47 10.86 10.77
N THR A 436 15.54 11.63 11.31
CA THR A 436 14.77 11.22 12.50
C THR A 436 13.56 10.40 12.07
N VAL A 437 13.42 9.19 12.60
CA VAL A 437 12.30 8.28 12.33
C VAL A 437 11.44 8.05 13.56
N GLY A 438 10.13 7.98 13.37
CA GLY A 438 9.17 7.60 14.40
C GLY A 438 8.92 6.10 14.41
N ARG A 439 8.83 5.51 15.61
CA ARG A 439 8.46 4.10 15.80
C ARG A 439 7.43 3.98 16.92
N GLN A 440 6.44 3.11 16.72
CA GLN A 440 5.34 2.95 17.67
C GLN A 440 5.65 1.82 18.67
N LEU A 441 5.68 2.15 19.96
CA LEU A 441 5.77 1.18 21.06
C LEU A 441 4.77 1.53 22.17
N GLY A 442 4.49 0.59 23.06
CA GLY A 442 3.45 0.70 24.09
C GLY A 442 2.18 -0.07 23.73
N GLY A 443 2.18 -0.80 22.61
CA GLY A 443 1.12 -1.72 22.20
C GLY A 443 1.00 -2.92 23.15
N SER A 444 2.14 -3.38 23.67
CA SER A 444 2.26 -4.51 24.58
C SER A 444 2.87 -4.08 25.92
N ARG A 445 2.58 -4.85 26.98
CA ARG A 445 3.28 -4.68 28.27
C ARG A 445 4.77 -5.03 28.16
N GLN A 446 5.12 -5.88 27.20
CA GLN A 446 6.50 -6.32 26.96
C GLN A 446 7.38 -5.19 26.41
N ASP A 447 6.78 -4.09 25.91
CA ASP A 447 7.53 -2.95 25.36
C ASP A 447 8.21 -2.12 26.45
N ARG A 448 7.79 -2.26 27.71
CA ARG A 448 8.18 -1.36 28.81
C ARG A 448 9.67 -1.38 29.11
N GLU A 449 10.20 -2.53 29.48
CA GLU A 449 11.62 -2.67 29.85
C GLU A 449 12.57 -2.33 28.69
N PRO A 450 12.32 -2.80 27.45
CA PRO A 450 13.12 -2.43 26.30
C PRO A 450 13.18 -0.92 26.06
N VAL A 451 12.05 -0.22 26.19
CA VAL A 451 12.02 1.25 26.07
C VAL A 451 12.89 1.89 27.15
N LEU A 452 12.66 1.54 28.42
CA LEU A 452 13.45 2.09 29.53
C LEU A 452 14.95 1.78 29.42
N ALA A 453 15.33 0.64 28.84
CA ALA A 453 16.72 0.20 28.74
C ALA A 453 17.45 0.81 27.53
N ARG A 454 16.78 0.98 26.39
CA ARG A 454 17.46 1.16 25.09
C ARG A 454 17.12 2.44 24.34
N THR A 455 16.07 3.17 24.72
CA THR A 455 15.63 4.32 23.90
C THR A 455 16.25 5.62 24.37
N GLU A 456 16.56 6.50 23.42
CA GLU A 456 17.04 7.85 23.73
C GLU A 456 15.91 8.86 23.83
N TRP A 457 14.96 8.79 22.91
CA TRP A 457 13.86 9.74 22.80
C TRP A 457 12.50 9.07 22.89
N VAL A 458 11.61 9.65 23.68
CA VAL A 458 10.25 9.15 23.88
C VAL A 458 9.26 10.31 23.85
N VAL A 459 8.14 10.09 23.17
CA VAL A 459 7.00 11.01 23.14
C VAL A 459 5.85 10.39 23.90
N LEU A 460 5.34 11.15 24.85
CA LEU A 460 4.21 10.78 25.69
C LEU A 460 3.02 11.72 25.46
N ALA A 461 1.82 11.26 25.81
CA ALA A 461 0.61 12.06 25.75
C ALA A 461 -0.14 12.01 27.08
N GLU A 462 -0.52 13.18 27.58
CA GLU A 462 -1.37 13.30 28.76
C GLU A 462 -2.84 12.99 28.39
N GLY A 463 -3.51 12.18 29.20
CA GLY A 463 -4.91 11.80 29.01
C GLY A 463 -5.10 10.68 27.96
N ASN A 464 -5.88 10.95 26.90
CA ASN A 464 -6.21 9.94 25.89
C ASN A 464 -5.03 9.72 24.92
N GLN A 465 -4.47 8.50 24.92
CA GLN A 465 -3.33 8.06 24.10
C GLN A 465 -3.75 7.42 22.75
N GLY A 466 -5.05 7.44 22.43
CA GLY A 466 -5.59 6.92 21.18
C GLY A 466 -5.97 5.43 21.24
N SER A 467 -5.56 4.67 20.21
CA SER A 467 -5.90 3.25 20.06
C SER A 467 -5.18 2.33 21.07
N VAL A 468 -4.12 2.80 21.71
CA VAL A 468 -3.29 2.02 22.62
C VAL A 468 -3.60 2.42 24.07
N ARG A 469 -4.48 1.67 24.76
CA ARG A 469 -5.09 2.21 26.00
C ARG A 469 -4.51 1.71 27.31
N LYS A 470 -4.25 0.41 27.49
CA LYS A 470 -3.80 -0.12 28.80
C LYS A 470 -2.28 -0.24 28.91
N ALA A 471 -1.62 -0.76 27.88
CA ALA A 471 -0.17 -0.93 27.88
C ALA A 471 0.57 0.42 27.77
N ALA A 472 0.14 1.29 26.85
CA ALA A 472 0.73 2.62 26.67
C ALA A 472 0.62 3.50 27.93
N ARG A 473 -0.48 3.45 28.69
CA ARG A 473 -0.58 4.16 29.98
C ARG A 473 0.44 3.67 31.00
N LYS A 474 0.71 2.36 31.04
CA LYS A 474 1.73 1.79 31.92
C LYS A 474 3.14 2.19 31.47
N LEU A 475 3.38 2.24 30.16
CA LEU A 475 4.64 2.71 29.60
C LEU A 475 4.86 4.20 29.91
N ASP A 476 3.85 5.03 29.70
CA ASP A 476 3.88 6.46 30.04
C ASP A 476 4.24 6.68 31.52
N GLN A 477 3.53 6.00 32.44
CA GLN A 477 3.84 6.07 33.86
C GLN A 477 5.28 5.64 34.15
N ALA A 478 5.74 4.56 33.53
CA ALA A 478 7.08 4.04 33.74
C ALA A 478 8.17 5.02 33.24
N VAL A 479 7.99 5.64 32.08
CA VAL A 479 8.92 6.66 31.56
C VAL A 479 9.02 7.82 32.53
N ARG A 480 7.87 8.32 33.03
CA ARG A 480 7.81 9.46 33.98
C ARG A 480 8.42 9.13 35.34
N SER A 481 8.23 7.92 35.86
CA SER A 481 8.66 7.55 37.23
C SER A 481 10.02 6.87 37.30
N SER A 482 10.59 6.41 36.17
CA SER A 482 11.84 5.63 36.15
C SER A 482 13.09 6.42 36.55
N GLY A 483 13.08 7.75 36.45
CA GLY A 483 14.27 8.59 36.60
C GLY A 483 15.26 8.53 35.42
N VAL A 484 15.05 7.63 34.46
CA VAL A 484 15.92 7.43 33.28
C VAL A 484 15.80 8.59 32.28
N PHE A 485 14.62 9.18 32.18
CA PHE A 485 14.32 10.25 31.23
C PHE A 485 14.12 11.58 31.96
N GLU A 486 14.38 12.67 31.24
CA GLU A 486 14.04 14.03 31.65
C GLU A 486 13.15 14.71 30.60
N PRO A 487 12.17 15.52 31.05
CA PRO A 487 11.31 16.25 30.13
C PRO A 487 12.12 17.34 29.43
N VAL A 488 12.02 17.38 28.10
CA VAL A 488 12.67 18.40 27.27
C VAL A 488 11.71 19.55 26.99
N HIS A 489 10.54 19.23 26.45
CA HIS A 489 9.52 20.21 26.12
C HIS A 489 8.12 19.62 26.16
N GLN A 490 7.14 20.48 26.38
CA GLN A 490 5.71 20.13 26.41
C GLN A 490 4.99 20.93 25.34
N PHE A 491 4.15 20.26 24.58
CA PHE A 491 3.44 20.82 23.44
C PHE A 491 1.93 20.68 23.65
N GLU A 492 1.18 21.75 23.47
CA GLU A 492 -0.27 21.73 23.65
C GLU A 492 -0.97 20.87 22.59
N ARG A 493 -2.01 20.15 23.01
CA ARG A 493 -2.87 19.36 22.12
C ARG A 493 -4.10 20.17 21.73
N PRO A 494 -4.56 20.07 20.47
CA PRO A 494 -5.76 20.79 20.06
C PRO A 494 -7.04 20.30 20.74
N LYS A 495 -7.09 19.03 21.18
CA LYS A 495 -8.24 18.44 21.88
C LYS A 495 -8.07 18.42 23.41
N GLY A 496 -7.20 19.29 23.95
CA GLY A 496 -6.89 19.38 25.37
C GLY A 496 -5.84 18.37 25.85
N GLY A 497 -5.10 18.75 26.89
CA GLY A 497 -3.91 18.04 27.36
C GLY A 497 -2.65 18.44 26.58
N SER A 498 -1.58 17.66 26.74
CA SER A 498 -0.30 17.95 26.10
C SER A 498 0.40 16.69 25.58
N TYR A 499 1.29 16.88 24.60
CA TYR A 499 2.37 15.96 24.31
C TYR A 499 3.61 16.39 25.06
N SER A 500 4.40 15.44 25.54
CA SER A 500 5.67 15.73 26.19
C SER A 500 6.77 14.93 25.53
N LEU A 501 7.85 15.64 25.19
CA LEU A 501 9.07 15.07 24.64
C LEU A 501 10.04 14.80 25.78
N TRP A 502 10.55 13.58 25.84
CA TRP A 502 11.44 13.11 26.87
C TRP A 502 12.74 12.62 26.24
N ARG A 503 13.86 12.96 26.89
CA ARG A 503 15.20 12.51 26.49
C ARG A 503 15.82 11.72 27.62
N ARG A 504 16.55 10.66 27.29
CA ARG A 504 17.36 9.91 28.25
C ARG A 504 18.39 10.84 28.89
N ARG A 505 18.50 10.78 30.22
CA ARG A 505 19.51 11.54 30.97
C ARG A 505 20.90 11.03 30.65
N ALA A 506 21.86 11.95 30.53
CA ALA A 506 23.27 11.59 30.38
C ALA A 506 23.82 10.76 31.56
N THR A 507 23.20 10.87 32.75
CA THR A 507 23.55 10.08 33.94
C THR A 507 23.04 8.64 33.89
N HIS A 508 22.16 8.30 32.96
CA HIS A 508 21.60 6.96 32.78
C HIS A 508 21.86 6.46 31.34
N PRO A 509 23.14 6.32 30.94
CA PRO A 509 23.48 5.86 29.59
C PRO A 509 22.91 4.46 29.34
N ILE A 510 22.70 4.13 28.07
CA ILE A 510 22.28 2.77 27.68
C ILE A 510 23.36 1.79 28.15
N ALA A 511 22.98 0.89 29.04
CA ALA A 511 23.87 -0.08 29.66
C ALA A 511 23.63 -1.49 29.11
N GLY A 512 24.63 -2.36 29.26
CA GLY A 512 24.58 -3.75 28.83
C GLY A 512 25.00 -3.96 27.37
N PRO A 513 25.03 -5.23 26.91
CA PRO A 513 25.46 -5.56 25.57
C PRO A 513 24.52 -4.94 24.53
N SER A 514 25.11 -4.35 23.49
CA SER A 514 24.39 -3.90 22.31
C SER A 514 23.63 -5.05 21.65
N PHE A 515 22.57 -4.74 20.91
CA PHE A 515 21.89 -5.75 20.11
C PHE A 515 22.84 -6.40 19.09
N ALA A 516 23.78 -5.63 18.53
CA ALA A 516 24.84 -6.17 17.67
C ALA A 516 25.64 -7.28 18.38
N GLN A 517 26.03 -7.07 19.65
CA GLN A 517 26.75 -8.08 20.44
C GLN A 517 25.89 -9.31 20.78
N ARG A 518 24.58 -9.15 20.98
CA ARG A 518 23.67 -10.27 21.27
C ARG A 518 23.21 -11.04 20.02
N PHE A 519 23.31 -10.41 18.85
CA PHE A 519 22.75 -10.96 17.62
C PHE A 519 23.35 -12.31 17.21
N PRO A 520 24.67 -12.57 17.33
CA PRO A 520 25.24 -13.88 16.98
C PRO A 520 24.67 -15.03 17.81
N ASP A 521 24.47 -14.82 19.11
CA ASP A 521 23.87 -15.82 20.00
C ASP A 521 22.40 -16.06 19.67
N LEU A 522 21.65 -14.98 19.39
CA LEU A 522 20.27 -15.08 18.91
C LEU A 522 20.22 -15.87 17.59
N ALA A 523 21.09 -15.56 16.63
CA ALA A 523 21.13 -16.24 15.35
C ALA A 523 21.45 -17.73 15.49
N ALA A 524 22.35 -18.10 16.40
CA ALA A 524 22.64 -19.50 16.72
C ALA A 524 21.41 -20.26 17.24
N GLY A 525 20.46 -19.58 17.88
CA GLY A 525 19.18 -20.13 18.32
C GLY A 525 18.34 -20.73 17.19
N LEU A 526 18.54 -20.31 15.93
CA LEU A 526 17.90 -20.92 14.77
C LEU A 526 18.18 -22.43 14.66
N ALA A 527 19.32 -22.89 15.17
CA ALA A 527 19.70 -24.30 15.18
C ALA A 527 18.75 -25.18 16.01
N ALA A 528 17.91 -24.59 16.86
CA ALA A 528 16.87 -25.28 17.63
C ALA A 528 15.55 -25.46 16.87
N GLY A 529 15.44 -24.99 15.62
CA GLY A 529 14.22 -25.14 14.84
C GLY A 529 13.07 -24.21 15.29
N PRO A 530 11.81 -24.65 15.21
CA PRO A 530 10.62 -23.88 15.54
C PRO A 530 10.69 -23.18 16.89
N VAL A 531 11.14 -23.90 17.94
CA VAL A 531 11.27 -23.36 19.30
C VAL A 531 12.25 -22.19 19.37
N GLY A 532 13.27 -22.17 18.50
CA GLY A 532 14.25 -21.09 18.40
C GLY A 532 13.80 -19.89 17.57
N LEU A 533 12.77 -20.01 16.72
CA LEU A 533 12.35 -18.93 15.82
C LEU A 533 11.69 -17.78 16.57
N ASP A 534 10.75 -18.08 17.48
CA ASP A 534 9.96 -17.07 18.18
C ASP A 534 10.84 -16.12 19.02
N PRO A 535 11.78 -16.59 19.86
CA PRO A 535 12.69 -15.70 20.60
C PRO A 535 13.51 -14.79 19.68
N VAL A 536 13.98 -15.32 18.55
CA VAL A 536 14.80 -14.57 17.58
C VAL A 536 13.99 -13.46 16.92
N PHE A 537 12.84 -13.79 16.33
CA PHE A 537 12.03 -12.80 15.63
C PHE A 537 11.34 -11.82 16.58
N ALA A 538 11.02 -12.22 17.82
CA ALA A 538 10.55 -11.30 18.84
C ALA A 538 11.63 -10.27 19.21
N ALA A 539 12.87 -10.70 19.44
CA ALA A 539 13.99 -9.82 19.76
C ALA A 539 14.33 -8.88 18.58
N VAL A 540 14.39 -9.42 17.36
CA VAL A 540 14.64 -8.64 16.14
C VAL A 540 13.52 -7.63 15.89
N GLY A 541 12.26 -8.05 15.99
CA GLY A 541 11.10 -7.19 15.77
C GLY A 541 11.07 -6.03 16.78
N GLN A 542 11.43 -6.30 18.03
CA GLN A 542 11.57 -5.27 19.05
C GLN A 542 12.72 -4.32 18.75
N GLU A 543 13.90 -4.81 18.37
CA GLU A 543 15.02 -3.93 18.01
C GLU A 543 14.68 -3.06 16.81
N HIS A 544 13.97 -3.58 15.80
CA HIS A 544 13.53 -2.80 14.63
C HIS A 544 12.59 -1.64 14.97
N MET A 545 11.91 -1.72 16.13
CA MET A 545 11.13 -0.61 16.68
C MET A 545 11.99 0.34 17.52
N LEU A 546 13.01 -0.15 18.22
CA LEU A 546 13.91 0.68 19.05
C LEU A 546 14.93 1.45 18.21
N ASP A 547 15.41 0.83 17.14
CA ASP A 547 16.35 1.35 16.15
C ASP A 547 15.73 1.23 14.75
N GLY A 548 15.10 2.31 14.31
CA GLY A 548 14.48 2.39 13.00
C GLY A 548 15.45 2.43 11.82
N HIS A 549 16.77 2.55 12.08
CA HIS A 549 17.84 2.60 11.06
C HIS A 549 18.56 1.27 10.88
N PHE A 550 18.28 0.28 11.74
CA PHE A 550 18.90 -1.04 11.71
C PHE A 550 20.44 -0.99 11.78
N SER A 551 20.98 -0.09 12.60
CA SER A 551 22.40 0.22 12.76
C SER A 551 23.26 -0.99 13.14
N TYR A 552 22.66 -2.01 13.76
CA TYR A 552 23.36 -3.24 14.13
C TYR A 552 23.83 -4.08 12.93
N ARG A 553 23.21 -3.94 11.74
CA ARG A 553 23.41 -4.87 10.62
C ARG A 553 24.85 -4.89 10.11
N GLU A 554 25.46 -3.72 9.96
CA GLU A 554 26.78 -3.60 9.35
C GLU A 554 27.92 -4.05 10.29
N PRO A 555 27.94 -3.65 11.58
CA PRO A 555 28.91 -4.18 12.54
C PRO A 555 28.84 -5.70 12.65
N VAL A 556 27.64 -6.27 12.78
CA VAL A 556 27.43 -7.73 12.90
C VAL A 556 27.91 -8.46 11.64
N ARG A 557 27.60 -7.92 10.44
CA ARG A 557 28.08 -8.49 9.17
C ARG A 557 29.61 -8.49 9.12
N SER A 558 30.23 -7.35 9.45
CA SER A 558 31.68 -7.19 9.39
C SER A 558 32.40 -8.13 10.35
N GLU A 559 31.91 -8.26 11.59
CA GLU A 559 32.46 -9.16 12.60
C GLU A 559 32.33 -10.63 12.17
N ALA A 560 31.16 -11.05 11.67
CA ALA A 560 30.96 -12.42 11.19
C ALA A 560 31.85 -12.75 9.98
N LEU A 561 32.04 -11.82 9.04
CA LEU A 561 32.95 -12.00 7.91
C LEU A 561 34.41 -12.08 8.36
N ALA A 562 34.83 -11.26 9.32
CA ALA A 562 36.17 -11.31 9.88
C ALA A 562 36.44 -12.64 10.61
N ALA A 563 35.45 -13.17 11.34
CA ALA A 563 35.54 -14.49 11.96
C ALA A 563 35.70 -15.61 10.91
N LEU A 564 34.93 -15.55 9.81
CA LEU A 564 35.04 -16.53 8.72
C LEU A 564 36.35 -16.44 7.91
N ALA A 565 37.00 -15.28 7.91
CA ALA A 565 38.33 -15.13 7.32
C ALA A 565 39.41 -15.84 8.15
N GLN A 566 39.20 -16.00 9.46
CA GLN A 566 40.10 -16.71 10.37
C GLN A 566 39.78 -18.21 10.39
N ASP A 567 38.50 -18.54 10.47
CA ASP A 567 37.99 -19.92 10.45
C ASP A 567 36.80 -20.04 9.48
N PRO A 568 37.02 -20.52 8.25
CA PRO A 568 35.96 -20.69 7.26
C PRO A 568 34.83 -21.63 7.69
N ASP A 569 35.11 -22.52 8.65
CA ASP A 569 34.17 -23.53 9.15
C ASP A 569 33.50 -23.11 10.47
N ALA A 570 33.72 -21.87 10.94
CA ALA A 570 33.07 -21.35 12.12
C ALA A 570 31.54 -21.30 11.96
N VAL A 571 30.83 -22.07 12.81
CA VAL A 571 29.37 -22.29 12.70
C VAL A 571 28.55 -21.03 13.06
N GLN A 572 28.86 -20.34 14.16
CA GLN A 572 28.07 -19.20 14.63
C GLN A 572 28.07 -18.00 13.65
N PRO A 573 29.20 -17.59 13.04
CA PRO A 573 29.20 -16.58 11.99
C PRO A 573 28.32 -16.93 10.78
N ARG A 574 28.22 -18.23 10.42
CA ARG A 574 27.33 -18.67 9.32
C ARG A 574 25.86 -18.47 9.67
N TRP A 575 25.43 -18.84 10.86
CA TRP A 575 24.06 -18.57 11.34
C TRP A 575 23.77 -17.07 11.36
N THR A 576 24.73 -16.28 11.81
CA THR A 576 24.68 -14.81 11.85
C THR A 576 24.44 -14.22 10.46
N LEU A 577 25.26 -14.59 9.48
CA LEU A 577 25.13 -14.11 8.10
C LEU A 577 23.85 -14.63 7.43
N ALA A 578 23.44 -15.86 7.73
CA ALA A 578 22.19 -16.43 7.24
C ALA A 578 20.98 -15.62 7.72
N LEU A 579 20.90 -15.33 9.02
CA LEU A 579 19.81 -14.52 9.60
C LEU A 579 19.83 -13.09 9.05
N LEU A 580 21.01 -12.45 8.95
CA LEU A 580 21.11 -11.12 8.32
C LEU A 580 20.60 -11.12 6.87
N ALA A 581 20.91 -12.17 6.11
CA ALA A 581 20.43 -12.33 4.75
C ALA A 581 18.91 -12.55 4.69
N VAL A 582 18.33 -13.35 5.60
CA VAL A 582 16.88 -13.50 5.75
C VAL A 582 16.21 -12.16 6.03
N LEU A 583 16.70 -11.42 7.03
CA LEU A 583 16.15 -10.11 7.43
C LEU A 583 16.35 -9.02 6.36
N GLY A 584 17.36 -9.17 5.51
CA GLY A 584 17.61 -8.30 4.36
C GLY A 584 16.90 -8.74 3.09
N ASN A 585 16.02 -9.75 3.13
CA ASN A 585 15.36 -10.31 1.95
C ASN A 585 16.37 -10.70 0.84
N ARG A 586 17.43 -11.42 1.23
CA ARG A 586 18.51 -11.92 0.37
C ARG A 586 18.52 -13.46 0.35
N PRO A 587 17.53 -14.11 -0.29
CA PRO A 587 17.36 -15.56 -0.22
C PRO A 587 18.56 -16.35 -0.73
N SER A 588 19.26 -15.88 -1.78
CA SER A 588 20.45 -16.56 -2.30
C SER A 588 21.62 -16.52 -1.30
N GLN A 589 21.89 -15.36 -0.70
CA GLN A 589 22.93 -15.21 0.32
C GLN A 589 22.62 -16.07 1.55
N ALA A 590 21.35 -16.14 1.95
CA ALA A 590 20.93 -17.01 3.05
C ALA A 590 21.13 -18.49 2.70
N SER A 591 20.74 -18.91 1.48
CA SER A 591 20.93 -20.28 1.00
C SER A 591 22.40 -20.69 1.00
N GLU A 592 23.31 -19.82 0.58
CA GLU A 592 24.76 -20.09 0.61
C GLU A 592 25.27 -20.39 2.02
N GLN A 593 24.82 -19.62 3.02
CA GLN A 593 25.23 -19.86 4.41
C GLN A 593 24.60 -21.14 4.96
N PHE A 594 23.32 -21.40 4.68
CA PHE A 594 22.66 -22.63 5.11
C PHE A 594 23.23 -23.89 4.45
N GLU A 595 23.71 -23.80 3.22
CA GLU A 595 24.40 -24.91 2.54
C GLU A 595 25.70 -25.30 3.25
N VAL A 596 26.50 -24.31 3.70
CA VAL A 596 27.70 -24.59 4.49
C VAL A 596 27.31 -25.19 5.84
N LEU A 597 26.32 -24.62 6.52
CA LEU A 597 25.80 -25.15 7.79
C LEU A 597 25.28 -26.59 7.68
N GLN A 598 24.60 -26.94 6.59
CA GLN A 598 24.12 -28.30 6.32
C GLN A 598 25.27 -29.31 6.23
N ARG A 599 26.43 -28.90 5.70
CA ARG A 599 27.63 -29.74 5.63
C ARG A 599 28.34 -29.85 6.98
N LEU A 600 28.40 -28.75 7.74
CA LEU A 600 29.06 -28.70 9.05
C LEU A 600 28.24 -29.36 10.16
N LEU A 601 26.91 -29.38 10.03
CA LEU A 601 25.95 -29.92 11.00
C LEU A 601 25.06 -30.98 10.34
N PRO A 602 25.61 -32.14 9.90
CA PRO A 602 24.85 -33.15 9.16
C PRO A 602 23.71 -33.77 9.98
N ASP A 603 23.82 -33.77 11.31
CA ASP A 603 22.80 -34.31 12.22
C ASP A 603 21.72 -33.28 12.57
N ASN A 604 21.83 -32.03 12.10
CA ASN A 604 20.84 -30.99 12.33
C ASN A 604 19.94 -30.83 11.09
N PRO A 605 18.61 -31.05 11.19
CA PRO A 605 17.71 -30.92 10.04
C PRO A 605 17.46 -29.45 9.62
N TRP A 606 17.70 -28.49 10.51
CA TRP A 606 17.25 -27.11 10.34
C TRP A 606 18.01 -26.29 9.28
N PRO A 607 19.35 -26.41 9.11
CA PRO A 607 20.04 -25.81 7.97
C PRO A 607 19.40 -26.18 6.62
N ALA A 608 19.10 -27.46 6.40
CA ALA A 608 18.46 -27.93 5.17
C ALA A 608 17.01 -27.41 5.04
N ALA A 609 16.26 -27.39 6.15
CA ALA A 609 14.89 -26.87 6.16
C ALA A 609 14.86 -25.36 5.83
N TYR A 610 15.67 -24.55 6.49
CA TYR A 610 15.74 -23.11 6.22
C TYR A 610 16.28 -22.82 4.82
N ARG A 611 17.28 -23.57 4.34
CA ARG A 611 17.75 -23.50 2.95
C ARG A 611 16.60 -23.73 1.97
N SER A 612 15.74 -24.70 2.25
CA SER A 612 14.56 -24.99 1.43
C SER A 612 13.57 -23.82 1.45
N VAL A 613 13.27 -23.27 2.63
CA VAL A 613 12.37 -22.12 2.80
C VAL A 613 12.88 -20.88 2.06
N VAL A 614 14.16 -20.50 2.23
CA VAL A 614 14.69 -19.31 1.55
C VAL A 614 14.79 -19.49 0.04
N ASN A 615 15.04 -20.71 -0.44
CA ASN A 615 15.01 -20.99 -1.88
C ASN A 615 13.60 -20.90 -2.46
N LEU A 616 12.58 -21.40 -1.74
CA LEU A 616 11.18 -21.17 -2.12
C LEU A 616 10.84 -19.67 -2.14
N ALA A 617 11.26 -18.92 -1.10
CA ALA A 617 11.11 -17.47 -1.05
C ALA A 617 11.76 -16.77 -2.26
N GLY A 618 12.92 -17.26 -2.72
CA GLY A 618 13.67 -16.76 -3.87
C GLY A 618 13.18 -17.25 -5.25
N TRP A 619 12.07 -17.98 -5.33
CA TRP A 619 11.52 -18.64 -6.53
C TRP A 619 12.44 -19.72 -7.13
N ASN A 620 13.05 -20.53 -6.27
CA ASN A 620 13.92 -21.64 -6.66
C ASN A 620 13.46 -22.99 -6.06
N PRO A 621 12.30 -23.52 -6.50
CA PRO A 621 11.76 -24.77 -5.96
C PRO A 621 12.66 -25.98 -6.20
N TRP A 622 13.48 -25.99 -7.26
CA TRP A 622 14.43 -27.08 -7.51
C TRP A 622 15.54 -27.15 -6.46
N GLN A 623 16.15 -26.00 -6.13
CA GLN A 623 17.16 -25.95 -5.07
C GLN A 623 16.54 -26.20 -3.70
N ALA A 624 15.28 -25.81 -3.48
CA ALA A 624 14.57 -26.13 -2.26
C ALA A 624 14.33 -27.64 -2.10
N ALA A 625 13.86 -28.32 -3.16
CA ALA A 625 13.69 -29.77 -3.15
C ALA A 625 15.04 -30.48 -2.92
N ALA A 626 16.09 -30.07 -3.63
CA ALA A 626 17.42 -30.65 -3.48
C ALA A 626 18.01 -30.44 -2.07
N ALA A 627 17.76 -29.30 -1.44
CA ALA A 627 18.20 -29.03 -0.07
C ALA A 627 17.51 -29.96 0.93
N ALA A 628 16.18 -30.13 0.80
CA ALA A 628 15.38 -31.00 1.66
C ALA A 628 15.71 -32.49 1.47
N ASP A 629 15.70 -32.97 0.23
CA ASP A 629 15.95 -34.38 -0.10
C ASP A 629 17.42 -34.78 0.14
N GLY A 630 18.34 -33.81 0.15
CA GLY A 630 19.77 -34.02 0.39
C GLY A 630 20.18 -34.01 1.87
N ALA A 631 19.25 -33.89 2.81
CA ALA A 631 19.55 -33.96 4.24
C ALA A 631 19.78 -35.40 4.70
N SER A 632 20.79 -35.63 5.54
CA SER A 632 21.09 -36.96 6.12
C SER A 632 20.12 -37.39 7.22
N VAL A 633 19.35 -36.45 7.78
CA VAL A 633 18.44 -36.70 8.90
C VAL A 633 17.00 -36.69 8.42
N SER A 634 16.24 -37.69 8.86
CA SER A 634 14.79 -37.74 8.66
C SER A 634 14.09 -36.75 9.60
N ASN A 635 13.28 -35.86 9.03
CA ASN A 635 12.45 -34.93 9.79
C ASN A 635 11.13 -34.67 9.02
N PRO A 636 9.96 -34.64 9.69
CA PRO A 636 8.68 -34.39 9.04
C PRO A 636 8.64 -33.09 8.21
N VAL A 637 9.28 -32.03 8.70
CA VAL A 637 9.37 -30.73 8.01
C VAL A 637 10.18 -30.84 6.74
N LEU A 638 11.29 -31.59 6.75
CA LEU A 638 12.09 -31.82 5.55
C LEU A 638 11.32 -32.63 4.50
N ALA A 639 10.59 -33.67 4.92
CA ALA A 639 9.75 -34.45 4.00
C ALA A 639 8.68 -33.56 3.33
N ALA A 640 7.99 -32.73 4.13
CA ALA A 640 7.00 -31.79 3.61
C ALA A 640 7.61 -30.76 2.65
N LEU A 641 8.77 -30.19 3.01
CA LEU A 641 9.46 -29.22 2.15
C LEU A 641 9.96 -29.86 0.85
N GLY A 642 10.48 -31.09 0.90
CA GLY A 642 10.89 -31.84 -0.28
C GLY A 642 9.72 -32.13 -1.21
N ASP A 643 8.62 -32.63 -0.68
CA ASP A 643 7.41 -32.94 -1.47
C ASP A 643 6.78 -31.68 -2.06
N LEU A 644 6.58 -30.63 -1.25
CA LEU A 644 6.01 -29.37 -1.70
C LEU A 644 6.89 -28.72 -2.78
N SER A 645 8.19 -28.63 -2.53
CA SER A 645 9.14 -28.04 -3.48
C SER A 645 9.26 -28.88 -4.75
N GLY A 646 9.16 -30.21 -4.63
CA GLY A 646 9.08 -31.14 -5.74
C GLY A 646 7.86 -30.87 -6.62
N VAL A 647 6.67 -30.72 -6.03
CA VAL A 647 5.46 -30.35 -6.77
C VAL A 647 5.63 -29.01 -7.48
N LEU A 648 6.14 -28.00 -6.77
CA LEU A 648 6.36 -26.65 -7.32
C LEU A 648 7.44 -26.60 -8.42
N SER A 649 8.36 -27.56 -8.44
CA SER A 649 9.38 -27.72 -9.49
C SER A 649 8.90 -28.56 -10.69
N GLY A 650 7.65 -29.06 -10.66
CA GLY A 650 7.01 -29.80 -11.75
C GLY A 650 6.88 -31.31 -11.51
N ALA A 651 7.36 -31.85 -10.38
CA ALA A 651 7.19 -33.26 -10.01
C ALA A 651 5.78 -33.52 -9.46
N VAL A 652 4.76 -33.37 -10.31
CA VAL A 652 3.33 -33.48 -9.94
C VAL A 652 2.95 -34.85 -9.34
N TRP A 653 3.75 -35.89 -9.58
CA TRP A 653 3.55 -37.21 -8.95
C TRP A 653 3.85 -37.20 -7.45
N ARG A 654 4.50 -36.17 -6.88
CA ARG A 654 4.67 -35.99 -5.44
C ARG A 654 3.45 -35.39 -4.75
N ILE A 655 2.39 -35.00 -5.48
CA ILE A 655 1.15 -34.47 -4.89
C ILE A 655 0.55 -35.39 -3.80
N PRO A 656 0.41 -36.72 -4.02
CA PRO A 656 -0.12 -37.61 -2.98
C PRO A 656 0.73 -37.60 -1.71
N ALA A 657 2.06 -37.57 -1.85
CA ALA A 657 2.98 -37.48 -0.72
C ALA A 657 2.82 -36.14 0.02
N ALA A 658 2.82 -35.02 -0.70
CA ALA A 658 2.62 -33.67 -0.16
C ALA A 658 1.32 -33.53 0.65
N ILE A 659 0.23 -34.16 0.22
CA ILE A 659 -1.05 -34.17 0.95
C ILE A 659 -0.92 -34.79 2.33
N THR A 660 0.00 -35.74 2.51
CA THR A 660 0.25 -36.41 3.79
C THR A 660 1.38 -35.78 4.60
N SER A 661 2.48 -35.40 3.95
CA SER A 661 3.67 -34.89 4.62
C SER A 661 3.46 -33.47 5.15
N VAL A 662 2.70 -32.61 4.45
CA VAL A 662 2.45 -31.23 4.91
C VAL A 662 1.66 -31.20 6.23
N PRO A 663 0.50 -31.90 6.38
CA PRO A 663 -0.18 -31.96 7.67
C PRO A 663 0.69 -32.55 8.78
N ALA A 664 1.45 -33.62 8.50
CA ALA A 664 2.34 -34.23 9.49
C ALA A 664 3.44 -33.26 9.97
N ALA A 665 4.00 -32.45 9.07
CA ALA A 665 4.94 -31.41 9.44
C ALA A 665 4.31 -30.30 10.29
N VAL A 666 3.07 -29.91 9.98
CA VAL A 666 2.33 -28.94 10.79
C VAL A 666 2.13 -29.48 12.20
N THR A 667 1.62 -30.70 12.35
CA THR A 667 1.43 -31.35 13.65
C THR A 667 2.76 -31.45 14.43
N ALA A 668 3.84 -31.87 13.78
CA ALA A 668 5.15 -31.96 14.44
C ALA A 668 5.68 -30.59 14.92
N VAL A 669 5.40 -29.52 14.19
CA VAL A 669 5.77 -28.15 14.61
C VAL A 669 4.87 -27.68 15.75
N GLU A 670 3.57 -27.96 15.70
CA GLU A 670 2.62 -27.63 16.77
C GLU A 670 3.01 -28.34 18.08
N GLU A 671 3.25 -29.66 18.04
CA GLU A 671 3.72 -30.46 19.19
C GLU A 671 5.05 -29.94 19.76
N ALA A 672 5.97 -29.49 18.89
CA ALA A 672 7.25 -28.92 19.33
C ALA A 672 7.10 -27.54 20.01
N LEU A 673 6.03 -26.80 19.71
CA LEU A 673 5.75 -25.48 20.26
C LEU A 673 4.82 -25.52 21.48
N GLU A 674 4.14 -26.65 21.74
CA GLU A 674 3.33 -26.83 22.94
C GLU A 674 4.21 -26.84 24.21
N PRO A 675 3.88 -26.03 25.24
CA PRO A 675 4.61 -26.08 26.49
C PRO A 675 4.35 -27.42 27.20
N ALA A 676 5.42 -28.05 27.69
CA ALA A 676 5.38 -29.33 28.42
C ALA A 676 4.45 -29.36 29.67
N SER A 677 3.81 -28.27 30.04
CA SER A 677 2.94 -28.16 31.21
C SER A 677 1.50 -28.67 31.04
N ASN A 678 1.06 -28.99 29.82
CA ASN A 678 -0.30 -29.55 29.60
C ASN A 678 -0.35 -31.08 29.60
N GLN A 679 0.78 -31.78 29.38
CA GLN A 679 0.80 -33.24 29.38
C GLN A 679 0.68 -33.84 30.80
N ASP A 680 1.12 -33.11 31.83
CA ASP A 680 0.96 -33.53 33.23
C ASP A 680 -0.43 -33.20 33.81
N GLN A 681 -1.11 -32.15 33.32
CA GLN A 681 -2.46 -31.80 33.79
C GLN A 681 -3.54 -32.76 33.27
N ASP A 682 -3.38 -33.31 32.07
CA ASP A 682 -4.32 -34.28 31.51
C ASP A 682 -4.14 -35.70 32.10
N GLN A 683 -2.98 -36.02 32.68
CA GLN A 683 -2.80 -37.27 33.44
C GLN A 683 -3.37 -37.19 34.86
N GLU A 684 -3.32 -36.03 35.53
CA GLU A 684 -3.92 -35.87 36.86
C GLU A 684 -5.46 -35.82 36.85
N GLN A 685 -6.07 -35.37 35.75
CA GLN A 685 -7.54 -35.41 35.55
C GLN A 685 -8.08 -36.77 35.10
N ALA A 686 -7.23 -37.68 34.64
CA ALA A 686 -7.62 -39.07 34.32
C ALA A 686 -7.55 -40.02 35.53
N SER A 687 -6.99 -39.56 36.65
CA SER A 687 -6.84 -40.34 37.89
C SER A 687 -7.58 -39.77 39.12
N SER A 688 -8.53 -38.85 38.92
CA SER A 688 -9.39 -38.32 40.00
C SER A 688 -10.88 -38.64 39.82
#